data_AF-A0A7C5KKT9-F1
#
_entry.id   AF-A0A7C5KKT9-F1
#
_cell.length_a   1.000
_cell.length_b   1.000
_cell.length_c   1.000
_cell.angle_alpha   90.00
_cell.angle_beta   90.00
_cell.angle_gamma   90.00
#
_symmetry.space_group_name_H-M   'P 1'
#
loop_
_entity.id
_entity.type
_entity.pdbx_description
1 polymer ?
#
loop_
_entity_poly.entity_id
_entity_poly.type
_entity_poly.pdbx_seq_one_letter_code
_entity_poly.pdbx_strand_id
1 'polypeptide(L)'
;MFPSLVFALSCSLPALQGTPKPLPPQEAMDYGPCLSGTIGGAWDSRNFAVKGLVLRMEGGNLCFDTALLRSAFGWTGGFLKLRGTQYDGSHGTHPMVKGRQVYATPRVAGWSLDGIFADPRPLGYGPLPPKLGRFKGFYLHGRQVVVSYEFGGRGILESGRMHGTYGEILGRPIEVGPGGRDLYLLAFERKGARLIVDGETLQLVETKEHPGLVSKRALDGDWSALFGGPSQTDAGQAAKGVRFSWVSGKGLSAPHGRAGATKDGGLPRLNDGERAQNSDDTSRCVWFDGPRARVLADLGKHLALRRVQTFSWHRGDRARQNFDLYGSNAERCPDPKAEVPGEKGWTFIARVSTEDLPFGKAQASSVGNYRAGLGTFRWLLFDIRKPRGGSGTFFHEIDLYQEGQKCSLDEEVYPQTTITAAAFVGGKGLSWDLNPQGRAVLRVPASTEKQVFEILVGRGDGEFPTKLRKVLNETKAPASLEALTKGGPPRWKEVLETRFVRGKTKGAYAVDSLEIPFDNPWHSRLRFGAFDFFPDGKRAALSTWNGDVWIVDGLDREDGKLFWKRFGTGLYDALGLKIVDGKILVNGRDRITRLHDLNGDGEADYYESFNDEVIATEAFHEFSFDLQEGPDGSLYFSKAGPVRAGGRGFEKILPHHGAILRIPPNGKGIQVMATGLRAPNGISISPDGKVLTSGDNEGSWMPQCRLNWIPVGEPYFAGVVPAAHRRETPKIYDDPLCWIPWDVDNSSGGQCWVTSKSWGPFEGDLLHLSYGTCSLFKVLVDRGEGPDAGRVQGGVVRFPLRFASSAMRARFHPKTGQLYLVGFKGWQTSAARLSAFHRIRYTGKPVHLPGGIKIHQDGIRLSFTEPLDRETAEDPESWSVQRWNYKWSPDYGSREYSLKDPKKVGSTKSRGNKYAARDEMKILSARLSKDGRSVFLRLSDLKRVMQMRIAYNLDAADGSLMKNVVYLTVNFLHPPQAGK
;
A
#
# COMPACT_ATOMS: atom_id res chain seq x y z
N MET A 1 38.74 58.93 -29.89
CA MET A 1 39.80 58.08 -29.33
C MET A 1 39.16 56.76 -28.89
N PHE A 2 39.39 55.70 -29.65
CA PHE A 2 39.02 54.33 -29.32
C PHE A 2 40.04 53.72 -28.35
N PRO A 3 39.62 52.92 -27.36
CA PRO A 3 40.43 51.82 -26.85
C PRO A 3 39.70 50.49 -27.13
N SER A 4 40.19 49.69 -28.07
CA SER A 4 41.15 48.59 -27.87
C SER A 4 40.52 47.34 -27.26
N LEU A 5 40.15 46.44 -28.19
CA LEU A 5 39.78 45.04 -28.00
C LEU A 5 40.94 44.24 -27.39
N VAL A 6 40.66 43.42 -26.37
CA VAL A 6 41.48 42.27 -25.98
C VAL A 6 40.64 41.01 -26.16
N PHE A 7 41.13 40.12 -27.04
CA PHE A 7 40.59 38.80 -27.30
C PHE A 7 40.85 37.87 -26.09
N ALA A 8 39.81 37.22 -25.57
CA ALA A 8 39.94 36.05 -24.73
C ALA A 8 39.34 34.85 -25.47
N LEU A 9 40.18 33.86 -25.79
CA LEU A 9 39.81 32.57 -26.36
C LEU A 9 38.83 31.85 -25.40
N SER A 10 37.59 31.65 -25.84
CA SER A 10 36.66 30.72 -25.19
C SER A 10 36.94 29.30 -25.69
N CYS A 11 37.60 28.49 -24.86
CA CYS A 11 37.59 27.03 -25.03
C CYS A 11 36.15 26.52 -24.84
N SER A 12 35.49 26.14 -25.94
CA SER A 12 34.22 25.44 -25.93
C SER A 12 34.40 24.01 -25.39
N LEU A 13 34.09 23.80 -24.11
CA LEU A 13 33.87 22.47 -23.53
C LEU A 13 32.67 21.81 -24.22
N PRO A 14 32.74 20.52 -24.60
CA PRO A 14 31.60 19.82 -25.16
C PRO A 14 30.52 19.65 -24.09
N ALA A 15 29.29 20.06 -24.41
CA ALA A 15 28.12 19.87 -23.57
C ALA A 15 27.90 18.37 -23.31
N LEU A 16 28.30 17.92 -22.12
CA LEU A 16 28.09 16.58 -21.62
C LEU A 16 26.94 16.59 -20.60
N GLN A 17 26.05 15.62 -20.77
CA GLN A 17 25.03 15.15 -19.83
C GLN A 17 23.71 15.93 -19.83
N GLY A 18 22.73 15.38 -20.54
CA GLY A 18 21.32 15.66 -20.27
C GLY A 18 21.03 15.41 -18.79
N THR A 19 20.29 16.32 -18.17
CA THR A 19 19.93 16.26 -16.76
C THR A 19 19.32 14.90 -16.41
N PRO A 20 19.72 14.26 -15.30
CA PRO A 20 19.13 13.00 -14.86
C PRO A 20 17.62 13.14 -14.75
N LYS A 21 16.86 12.16 -15.27
CA LYS A 21 15.40 12.15 -15.05
C LYS A 21 15.13 12.14 -13.55
N PRO A 22 14.18 12.98 -13.06
CA PRO A 22 13.84 13.00 -11.64
C PRO A 22 13.36 11.62 -11.19
N LEU A 23 13.74 11.22 -9.98
CA LEU A 23 13.33 9.95 -9.39
C LEU A 23 11.79 9.89 -9.28
N PRO A 24 11.17 8.70 -9.40
CA PRO A 24 9.77 8.52 -9.08
C PRO A 24 9.45 9.05 -7.67
N PRO A 25 8.26 9.63 -7.40
CA PRO A 25 7.96 10.26 -6.11
C PRO A 25 8.18 9.36 -4.88
N GLN A 26 7.90 8.07 -5.00
CA GLN A 26 8.14 7.10 -3.92
C GLN A 26 9.63 6.79 -3.72
N GLU A 27 10.49 6.96 -4.72
CA GLU A 27 11.94 6.79 -4.57
C GLU A 27 12.63 8.09 -4.11
N ALA A 28 12.03 9.24 -4.39
CA ALA A 28 12.52 10.55 -3.95
C ALA A 28 12.21 10.86 -2.46
N MET A 29 11.12 10.30 -1.92
CA MET A 29 10.69 10.53 -0.54
C MET A 29 11.72 10.02 0.48
N ASP A 30 12.10 10.85 1.45
CA ASP A 30 12.83 10.40 2.62
C ASP A 30 11.88 9.81 3.65
N TYR A 31 11.93 8.49 3.85
CA TYR A 31 11.15 7.75 4.85
C TYR A 31 11.69 7.84 6.28
N GLY A 32 12.78 8.58 6.52
CA GLY A 32 13.43 8.64 7.83
C GLY A 32 14.28 7.39 8.14
N PRO A 33 14.61 7.15 9.42
CA PRO A 33 15.49 6.04 9.84
C PRO A 33 14.89 4.64 9.64
N CYS A 34 13.57 4.52 9.58
CA CYS A 34 12.89 3.25 9.44
C CYS A 34 11.61 3.33 8.59
N LEU A 35 11.15 2.17 8.11
CA LEU A 35 9.88 2.04 7.39
C LEU A 35 9.17 0.75 7.78
N SER A 36 7.93 0.87 8.24
CA SER A 36 7.06 -0.27 8.53
C SER A 36 6.24 -0.66 7.29
N GLY A 37 6.04 -1.96 7.09
CA GLY A 37 5.29 -2.49 5.96
C GLY A 37 5.27 -4.00 5.90
N THR A 38 4.57 -4.56 4.91
CA THR A 38 4.79 -5.95 4.50
C THR A 38 6.00 -6.00 3.58
N ILE A 39 7.06 -6.69 3.99
CA ILE A 39 8.36 -6.68 3.32
C ILE A 39 8.73 -8.09 2.86
N GLY A 40 8.97 -8.27 1.57
CA GLY A 40 9.40 -9.55 1.00
C GLY A 40 10.91 -9.65 0.78
N GLY A 41 11.47 -10.84 1.02
CA GLY A 41 12.88 -11.15 0.81
C GLY A 41 13.24 -11.35 -0.66
N ALA A 42 14.48 -11.03 -1.04
CA ALA A 42 14.99 -11.22 -2.41
C ALA A 42 15.31 -12.68 -2.76
N TRP A 43 15.63 -13.53 -1.76
CA TRP A 43 16.01 -14.93 -1.99
C TRP A 43 14.83 -15.89 -2.21
N ASP A 44 13.70 -15.68 -1.51
CA ASP A 44 12.46 -16.44 -1.68
C ASP A 44 11.29 -15.49 -1.49
N SER A 45 10.52 -15.27 -2.56
CA SER A 45 9.36 -14.37 -2.54
C SER A 45 8.23 -14.84 -1.60
N ARG A 46 8.27 -16.08 -1.12
CA ARG A 46 7.33 -16.62 -0.13
C ARG A 46 7.77 -16.34 1.32
N ASN A 47 9.00 -15.88 1.51
CA ASN A 47 9.48 -15.42 2.80
C ASN A 47 9.32 -13.90 2.89
N PHE A 48 8.36 -13.47 3.69
CA PHE A 48 8.04 -12.07 3.95
C PHE A 48 7.76 -11.83 5.43
N ALA A 49 8.05 -10.62 5.88
CA ALA A 49 7.64 -10.08 7.16
C ALA A 49 6.33 -9.31 6.95
N VAL A 50 5.21 -9.84 7.46
CA VAL A 50 3.89 -9.19 7.31
C VAL A 50 3.86 -7.85 8.03
N LYS A 51 4.40 -7.82 9.25
CA LYS A 51 4.61 -6.63 10.08
C LYS A 51 6.11 -6.36 10.17
N GLY A 52 6.74 -6.05 9.04
CA GLY A 52 8.16 -5.73 8.96
C GLY A 52 8.42 -4.28 9.36
N LEU A 53 9.49 -4.06 10.14
CA LEU A 53 10.09 -2.77 10.43
C LEU A 53 11.50 -2.79 9.81
N VAL A 54 11.71 -2.01 8.75
CA VAL A 54 13.01 -1.90 8.11
C VAL A 54 13.83 -0.80 8.77
N LEU A 55 14.95 -1.17 9.37
CA LEU A 55 15.97 -0.29 9.92
C LEU A 55 16.95 0.07 8.80
N ARG A 56 17.16 1.36 8.58
CA ARG A 56 18.11 1.88 7.57
C ARG A 56 19.42 2.25 8.25
N MET A 57 20.51 1.67 7.77
CA MET A 57 21.87 1.98 8.19
C MET A 57 22.62 2.59 7.00
N GLU A 58 23.71 3.28 7.28
CA GLU A 58 24.62 3.69 6.20
C GLU A 58 25.23 2.44 5.56
N GLY A 59 25.02 2.24 4.25
CA GLY A 59 25.52 1.07 3.49
C GLY A 59 24.65 -0.19 3.56
N GLY A 60 23.72 -0.32 4.50
CA GLY A 60 22.92 -1.54 4.67
C GLY A 60 21.56 -1.35 5.33
N ASN A 61 20.77 -2.42 5.40
CA ASN A 61 19.44 -2.41 6.00
C ASN A 61 19.13 -3.76 6.67
N LEU A 62 18.24 -3.71 7.65
CA LEU A 62 17.73 -4.89 8.37
C LEU A 62 16.21 -4.80 8.45
N CYS A 63 15.49 -5.88 8.16
CA CYS A 63 14.05 -5.97 8.35
C CYS A 63 13.74 -6.81 9.59
N PHE A 64 13.19 -6.19 10.63
CA PHE A 64 12.73 -6.87 11.84
C PHE A 64 11.23 -7.16 11.73
N ASP A 65 10.82 -8.42 11.84
CA ASP A 65 9.42 -8.83 11.83
C ASP A 65 8.88 -8.76 13.26
N THR A 66 8.06 -7.74 13.52
CA THR A 66 7.57 -7.45 14.88
C THR A 66 6.57 -8.49 15.37
N ALA A 67 5.96 -9.27 14.48
CA ALA A 67 4.98 -10.28 14.85
C ALA A 67 5.65 -11.58 15.32
N LEU A 68 6.81 -11.91 14.75
CA LEU A 68 7.59 -13.12 15.06
C LEU A 68 8.84 -12.84 15.91
N LEU A 69 9.12 -11.57 16.22
CA LEU A 69 10.30 -11.11 16.96
C LEU A 69 11.60 -11.65 16.38
N ARG A 70 11.74 -11.55 15.04
CA ARG A 70 12.88 -12.06 14.28
C ARG A 70 13.48 -10.97 13.42
N SER A 71 14.80 -11.01 13.26
CA SER A 71 15.45 -10.34 12.14
C SER A 71 15.19 -11.16 10.87
N ALA A 72 14.21 -10.73 10.07
CA ALA A 72 13.75 -11.45 8.88
C ALA A 72 14.81 -11.47 7.77
N PHE A 73 15.37 -10.30 7.44
CA PHE A 73 16.32 -10.11 6.35
C PHE A 73 17.39 -9.08 6.71
N GLY A 74 18.60 -9.27 6.21
CA GLY A 74 19.63 -8.23 6.19
C GLY A 74 20.25 -8.11 4.79
N TRP A 75 20.49 -6.89 4.32
CA TRP A 75 21.04 -6.64 2.98
C TRP A 75 21.90 -5.39 2.90
N THR A 76 22.78 -5.38 1.90
CA THR A 76 23.69 -4.26 1.58
C THR A 76 23.31 -3.61 0.26
N GLY A 77 23.51 -2.29 0.16
CA GLY A 77 23.20 -1.49 -1.03
C GLY A 77 21.71 -1.40 -1.36
N GLY A 78 21.26 -0.25 -1.87
CA GLY A 78 19.84 -0.02 -2.17
C GLY A 78 18.92 -0.14 -0.94
N PHE A 79 17.68 0.36 -1.08
CA PHE A 79 16.68 0.25 -0.01
C PHE A 79 15.66 -0.84 -0.34
N LEU A 80 14.47 -0.46 -0.82
CA LEU A 80 13.41 -1.36 -1.21
C LEU A 80 12.95 -1.04 -2.64
N LYS A 81 12.40 -2.05 -3.32
CA LYS A 81 11.54 -1.85 -4.48
C LYS A 81 10.17 -1.46 -3.94
N LEU A 82 9.93 -0.15 -3.80
CA LEU A 82 8.71 0.40 -3.20
C LEU A 82 7.52 0.27 -4.16
N ARG A 83 6.86 -0.89 -4.10
CA ARG A 83 5.66 -1.22 -4.87
C ARG A 83 4.45 -1.41 -3.95
N GLY A 84 3.28 -1.09 -4.47
CA GLY A 84 2.00 -1.23 -3.77
C GLY A 84 1.16 0.04 -3.91
N THR A 85 -0.10 -0.03 -3.49
CA THR A 85 -1.09 1.06 -3.57
C THR A 85 -0.59 2.36 -2.96
N GLN A 86 0.08 2.27 -1.80
CA GLN A 86 0.65 3.43 -1.12
C GLN A 86 1.90 4.02 -1.82
N TYR A 87 2.56 3.31 -2.72
CA TYR A 87 3.79 3.77 -3.37
C TYR A 87 3.54 4.12 -4.84
N ASP A 88 3.61 3.13 -5.73
CA ASP A 88 3.48 3.26 -7.18
C ASP A 88 2.03 3.03 -7.68
N GLY A 89 1.09 2.76 -6.77
CA GLY A 89 -0.31 2.48 -7.11
C GLY A 89 -0.57 1.04 -7.57
N SER A 90 0.44 0.17 -7.56
CA SER A 90 0.26 -1.22 -8.02
C SER A 90 -0.56 -2.07 -7.04
N HIS A 91 -1.36 -2.98 -7.59
CA HIS A 91 -2.18 -3.93 -6.83
C HIS A 91 -1.50 -5.29 -6.71
N GLY A 92 -1.84 -6.06 -5.67
CA GLY A 92 -1.38 -7.44 -5.49
C GLY A 92 0.13 -7.59 -5.24
N THR A 93 0.78 -6.55 -4.74
CA THR A 93 2.22 -6.54 -4.45
C THR A 93 2.52 -5.70 -3.22
N HIS A 94 3.73 -5.85 -2.70
CA HIS A 94 4.24 -5.18 -1.52
C HIS A 94 5.75 -4.89 -1.70
N PRO A 95 6.36 -4.02 -0.87
CA PRO A 95 7.78 -3.75 -0.96
C PRO A 95 8.66 -4.99 -0.86
N MET A 96 9.68 -5.04 -1.72
CA MET A 96 10.66 -6.13 -1.77
C MET A 96 12.07 -5.60 -1.54
N VAL A 97 12.96 -6.41 -0.98
CA VAL A 97 14.40 -6.09 -0.91
C VAL A 97 14.94 -5.75 -2.31
N LYS A 98 15.55 -4.56 -2.46
CA LYS A 98 16.22 -4.12 -3.71
C LYS A 98 17.69 -4.51 -3.74
N GLY A 99 18.32 -4.50 -2.57
CA GLY A 99 19.76 -4.71 -2.40
C GLY A 99 20.25 -6.15 -2.49
N ARG A 100 21.55 -6.31 -2.25
CA ARG A 100 22.21 -7.61 -2.14
C ARG A 100 21.92 -8.19 -0.76
N GLN A 101 20.97 -9.11 -0.71
CA GLN A 101 20.61 -9.79 0.53
C GLN A 101 21.74 -10.69 1.03
N VAL A 102 22.09 -10.50 2.30
CA VAL A 102 23.19 -11.15 3.02
C VAL A 102 22.71 -12.36 3.80
N TYR A 103 21.58 -12.25 4.49
CA TYR A 103 20.97 -13.36 5.23
C TYR A 103 19.44 -13.30 5.21
N ALA A 104 18.82 -14.42 5.60
CA ALA A 104 17.39 -14.54 5.85
C ALA A 104 17.14 -15.48 7.04
N THR A 105 16.08 -15.24 7.79
CA THR A 105 15.46 -16.24 8.66
C THR A 105 14.13 -16.71 8.05
N PRO A 106 13.68 -17.96 8.28
CA PRO A 106 12.35 -18.42 7.87
C PRO A 106 11.24 -17.74 8.69
N ARG A 107 9.99 -17.88 8.24
CA ARG A 107 8.79 -17.35 8.94
C ARG A 107 8.41 -18.19 10.17
N VAL A 108 9.28 -18.18 11.18
CA VAL A 108 9.11 -18.81 12.50
C VAL A 108 9.48 -17.80 13.59
N ALA A 109 9.24 -18.10 14.88
CA ALA A 109 9.69 -17.20 15.95
C ALA A 109 11.21 -16.96 15.87
N GLY A 110 11.68 -15.73 16.13
CA GLY A 110 13.12 -15.41 16.10
C GLY A 110 13.90 -15.97 17.28
N TRP A 111 13.18 -16.30 18.35
CA TRP A 111 13.71 -16.86 19.57
C TRP A 111 12.99 -18.18 19.90
N SER A 112 13.66 -19.05 20.64
CA SER A 112 13.13 -20.29 21.16
C SER A 112 13.55 -20.50 22.62
N LEU A 113 12.74 -21.25 23.37
CA LEU A 113 12.97 -21.63 24.76
C LEU A 113 13.66 -22.99 24.91
N ASP A 114 13.74 -23.77 23.83
CA ASP A 114 14.18 -25.16 23.80
C ASP A 114 15.05 -25.49 22.56
N GLY A 115 15.38 -24.50 21.74
CA GLY A 115 16.14 -24.67 20.50
C GLY A 115 15.30 -25.12 19.30
N ILE A 116 14.00 -25.37 19.49
CA ILE A 116 13.07 -25.73 18.41
C ILE A 116 12.38 -24.46 17.91
N PHE A 117 12.54 -24.15 16.62
CA PHE A 117 11.89 -22.99 16.00
C PHE A 117 10.73 -23.43 15.12
N ALA A 118 9.52 -23.13 15.60
CA ALA A 118 8.26 -23.29 14.89
C ALA A 118 7.51 -21.95 14.85
N ASP A 119 6.43 -21.87 14.06
CA ASP A 119 5.47 -20.78 14.16
C ASP A 119 4.39 -21.16 15.19
N PRO A 120 4.39 -20.57 16.40
CA PRO A 120 3.44 -20.94 17.46
C PRO A 120 2.06 -20.32 17.26
N ARG A 121 1.83 -19.57 16.17
CA ARG A 121 0.58 -18.85 15.93
C ARG A 121 -0.41 -19.78 15.21
N PRO A 122 -1.60 -20.05 15.78
CA PRO A 122 -2.56 -20.99 15.20
C PRO A 122 -2.97 -20.66 13.76
N LEU A 123 -3.04 -19.37 13.42
CA LEU A 123 -3.43 -18.90 12.08
C LEU A 123 -2.23 -18.62 11.16
N GLY A 124 -1.00 -18.65 11.67
CA GLY A 124 0.20 -18.16 10.97
C GLY A 124 0.28 -16.63 10.78
N TYR A 125 -0.63 -15.89 11.43
CA TYR A 125 -0.74 -14.42 11.38
C TYR A 125 -1.00 -13.85 12.78
N GLY A 126 -0.79 -12.54 12.93
CA GLY A 126 -0.83 -11.86 14.23
C GLY A 126 0.48 -12.00 15.01
N PRO A 127 0.58 -11.40 16.20
CA PRO A 127 1.78 -11.49 17.04
C PRO A 127 1.91 -12.89 17.68
N LEU A 128 3.08 -13.20 18.25
CA LEU A 128 3.31 -14.41 19.05
C LEU A 128 2.29 -14.55 20.21
N PRO A 129 2.09 -15.74 20.78
CA PRO A 129 1.31 -15.87 22.01
C PRO A 129 1.87 -14.96 23.12
N PRO A 130 1.02 -14.22 23.88
CA PRO A 130 1.48 -13.25 24.88
C PRO A 130 2.44 -13.81 25.93
N LYS A 131 2.25 -15.09 26.32
CA LYS A 131 3.12 -15.78 27.28
C LYS A 131 4.52 -16.07 26.75
N LEU A 132 4.71 -16.05 25.43
CA LEU A 132 5.97 -16.35 24.78
C LEU A 132 6.77 -15.06 24.53
N GLY A 133 6.14 -14.03 23.97
CA GLY A 133 6.80 -12.76 23.72
C GLY A 133 5.90 -11.71 23.08
N ARG A 134 6.31 -10.45 23.21
CA ARG A 134 5.58 -9.27 22.68
C ARG A 134 6.55 -8.19 22.23
N PHE A 135 6.23 -7.55 21.11
CA PHE A 135 6.90 -6.34 20.67
C PHE A 135 6.47 -5.17 21.57
N LYS A 136 7.40 -4.36 22.06
CA LYS A 136 7.10 -3.21 22.94
C LYS A 136 7.17 -1.88 22.20
N GLY A 137 7.98 -1.79 21.15
CA GLY A 137 8.13 -0.58 20.35
C GLY A 137 9.52 -0.47 19.75
N PHE A 138 9.87 0.73 19.29
CA PHE A 138 11.23 1.06 18.89
C PHE A 138 11.58 2.49 19.26
N TYR A 139 12.87 2.71 19.51
CA TYR A 139 13.45 4.01 19.81
C TYR A 139 14.23 4.53 18.60
N LEU A 140 14.23 5.85 18.43
CA LEU A 140 15.09 6.56 17.50
C LEU A 140 16.07 7.43 18.30
N HIS A 141 17.36 7.23 18.04
CA HIS A 141 18.43 8.10 18.56
C HIS A 141 19.21 8.66 17.37
N GLY A 142 18.88 9.89 16.95
CA GLY A 142 19.29 10.38 15.64
C GLY A 142 18.79 9.44 14.53
N ARG A 143 19.71 8.87 13.73
CA ARG A 143 19.40 7.88 12.69
C ARG A 143 19.43 6.43 13.16
N GLN A 144 19.84 6.17 14.39
CA GLN A 144 19.93 4.81 14.91
C GLN A 144 18.56 4.36 15.43
N VAL A 145 18.21 3.11 15.13
CA VAL A 145 16.94 2.50 15.55
C VAL A 145 17.25 1.39 16.55
N VAL A 146 16.61 1.43 17.72
CA VAL A 146 16.68 0.35 18.72
C VAL A 146 15.31 -0.26 18.88
N VAL A 147 15.18 -1.52 18.53
CA VAL A 147 13.94 -2.29 18.69
C VAL A 147 13.86 -2.81 20.12
N SER A 148 12.67 -2.72 20.73
CA SER A 148 12.42 -3.20 22.08
C SER A 148 11.30 -4.23 22.09
N TYR A 149 11.57 -5.39 22.68
CA TYR A 149 10.61 -6.48 22.79
C TYR A 149 10.92 -7.35 24.02
N GLU A 150 10.04 -8.31 24.28
CA GLU A 150 10.19 -9.27 25.36
C GLU A 150 10.01 -10.68 24.80
N PHE A 151 10.83 -11.61 25.26
CA PHE A 151 10.68 -13.03 24.96
C PHE A 151 11.05 -13.89 26.17
N GLY A 152 10.24 -14.90 26.48
CA GLY A 152 10.47 -15.79 27.62
C GLY A 152 10.54 -15.08 28.98
N GLY A 153 9.88 -13.93 29.13
CA GLY A 153 9.93 -13.08 30.32
C GLY A 153 11.18 -12.21 30.44
N ARG A 154 12.08 -12.19 29.43
CA ARG A 154 13.29 -11.37 29.41
C ARG A 154 13.10 -10.19 28.45
N GLY A 155 13.40 -8.98 28.91
CA GLY A 155 13.43 -7.79 28.05
C GLY A 155 14.64 -7.82 27.12
N ILE A 156 14.45 -7.43 25.86
CA ILE A 156 15.47 -7.45 24.82
C ILE A 156 15.48 -6.12 24.06
N LEU A 157 16.69 -5.56 23.89
CA LEU A 157 16.96 -4.47 22.96
C LEU A 157 17.82 -5.00 21.81
N GLU A 158 17.51 -4.61 20.59
CA GLU A 158 18.27 -4.98 19.40
C GLU A 158 18.40 -3.78 18.46
N SER A 159 19.58 -3.59 17.86
CA SER A 159 19.81 -2.56 16.85
C SER A 159 20.57 -3.13 15.66
N GLY A 160 20.85 -2.30 14.66
CA GLY A 160 21.67 -2.64 13.50
C GLY A 160 22.80 -1.64 13.31
N ARG A 161 23.96 -2.11 12.86
CA ARG A 161 25.06 -1.29 12.33
C ARG A 161 25.83 -2.02 11.24
N MET A 162 26.72 -1.31 10.54
CA MET A 162 27.59 -1.88 9.51
C MET A 162 29.05 -1.91 9.97
N HIS A 163 29.81 -2.92 9.53
CA HIS A 163 31.24 -3.08 9.76
C HIS A 163 32.02 -3.28 8.45
N GLY A 164 33.30 -2.87 8.44
CA GLY A 164 34.22 -2.96 7.28
C GLY A 164 34.14 -1.80 6.29
N THR A 165 35.12 -1.70 5.38
CA THR A 165 35.18 -0.65 4.35
C THR A 165 34.00 -0.82 3.38
N TYR A 166 33.07 0.14 3.37
CA TYR A 166 31.79 0.12 2.64
C TYR A 166 30.67 -0.78 3.22
N GLY A 167 30.79 -1.26 4.46
CA GLY A 167 29.69 -1.97 5.13
C GLY A 167 29.37 -3.32 4.51
N GLU A 168 30.36 -4.21 4.46
CA GLU A 168 30.17 -5.57 3.92
C GLU A 168 29.52 -6.53 4.93
N ILE A 169 29.60 -6.19 6.23
CA ILE A 169 29.17 -7.04 7.35
C ILE A 169 28.10 -6.30 8.16
N LEU A 170 26.98 -6.96 8.37
CA LEU A 170 25.87 -6.47 9.20
C LEU A 170 26.11 -6.86 10.66
N GLY A 171 26.19 -5.87 11.53
CA GLY A 171 26.25 -6.03 12.98
C GLY A 171 24.87 -5.89 13.61
N ARG A 172 24.54 -6.79 14.54
CA ARG A 172 23.32 -6.80 15.35
C ARG A 172 23.69 -6.78 16.83
N PRO A 173 23.96 -5.60 17.42
CA PRO A 173 24.08 -5.49 18.87
C PRO A 173 22.75 -5.85 19.52
N ILE A 174 22.80 -6.73 20.52
CA ILE A 174 21.68 -7.30 21.24
C ILE A 174 21.99 -7.24 22.73
N GLU A 175 20.99 -6.80 23.48
CA GLU A 175 21.01 -6.75 24.93
C GLU A 175 19.84 -7.57 25.46
N VAL A 176 20.13 -8.57 26.29
CA VAL A 176 19.15 -9.48 26.89
C VAL A 176 19.19 -9.31 28.40
N GLY A 177 18.04 -8.93 29.00
CA GLY A 177 17.88 -8.82 30.45
C GLY A 177 18.12 -10.15 31.18
N PRO A 178 18.28 -10.14 32.51
CA PRO A 178 18.52 -11.34 33.31
C PRO A 178 17.34 -12.33 33.22
N GLY A 179 17.59 -13.62 33.45
CA GLY A 179 16.56 -14.66 33.48
C GLY A 179 17.11 -16.05 33.81
N GLY A 180 16.28 -16.88 34.46
CA GLY A 180 16.66 -18.21 34.96
C GLY A 180 16.62 -19.34 33.93
N ARG A 181 16.51 -19.03 32.63
CA ARG A 181 16.49 -20.03 31.56
C ARG A 181 17.29 -19.58 30.35
N ASP A 182 17.81 -20.57 29.63
CA ASP A 182 18.44 -20.36 28.34
C ASP A 182 17.43 -19.86 27.30
N LEU A 183 17.92 -19.01 26.39
CA LEU A 183 17.23 -18.60 25.19
C LEU A 183 18.05 -18.98 23.96
N TYR A 184 17.38 -19.29 22.86
CA TYR A 184 18.01 -19.67 21.60
C TYR A 184 17.60 -18.65 20.53
N LEU A 185 18.57 -17.96 19.93
CA LEU A 185 18.35 -16.95 18.90
C LEU A 185 18.65 -17.53 17.52
N LEU A 186 17.70 -17.43 16.60
CA LEU A 186 17.92 -17.77 15.19
C LEU A 186 18.66 -16.62 14.49
N ALA A 187 19.96 -16.82 14.22
CA ALA A 187 20.77 -15.83 13.51
C ALA A 187 20.40 -15.78 12.02
N PHE A 188 20.41 -16.94 11.36
CA PHE A 188 19.97 -17.11 9.96
C PHE A 188 19.75 -18.60 9.60
N GLU A 189 19.10 -18.85 8.46
CA GLU A 189 18.94 -20.20 7.88
C GLU A 189 19.36 -20.19 6.41
N ARG A 190 20.01 -21.27 5.98
CA ARG A 190 20.25 -21.54 4.56
C ARG A 190 20.07 -23.02 4.25
N LYS A 191 19.01 -23.35 3.52
CA LYS A 191 18.70 -24.73 3.15
C LYS A 191 19.84 -25.36 2.33
N GLY A 192 20.19 -26.60 2.68
CA GLY A 192 21.22 -27.38 1.98
C GLY A 192 22.66 -26.94 2.28
N ALA A 193 22.86 -26.14 3.32
CA ALA A 193 24.18 -25.69 3.71
C ALA A 193 24.85 -26.66 4.70
N ARG A 194 26.18 -26.69 4.66
CA ARG A 194 27.00 -27.38 5.66
C ARG A 194 27.30 -26.42 6.80
N LEU A 195 26.92 -26.81 8.02
CA LEU A 195 27.29 -26.10 9.25
C LEU A 195 28.72 -26.47 9.63
N ILE A 196 29.58 -25.46 9.79
CA ILE A 196 30.94 -25.64 10.31
C ILE A 196 31.09 -24.65 11.47
N VAL A 197 31.45 -25.16 12.64
CA VAL A 197 31.85 -24.33 13.78
C VAL A 197 33.38 -24.23 13.74
N ASP A 198 33.90 -23.01 13.62
CA ASP A 198 35.34 -22.74 13.48
C ASP A 198 35.85 -21.93 14.70
N GLY A 199 36.08 -22.65 15.80
CA GLY A 199 36.31 -22.09 17.14
C GLY A 199 35.00 -21.87 17.92
N GLU A 200 35.04 -21.16 19.05
CA GLU A 200 33.86 -20.94 19.90
C GLU A 200 32.88 -19.90 19.34
N THR A 201 33.36 -18.94 18.54
CA THR A 201 32.64 -17.72 18.19
C THR A 201 32.18 -17.63 16.74
N LEU A 202 32.64 -18.52 15.83
CA LEU A 202 32.36 -18.46 14.39
C LEU A 202 31.53 -19.66 13.93
N GLN A 203 30.40 -19.39 13.29
CA GLN A 203 29.57 -20.39 12.60
C GLN A 203 29.52 -20.07 11.10
N LEU A 204 29.97 -21.03 10.30
CA LEU A 204 29.98 -20.96 8.84
C LEU A 204 28.86 -21.80 8.28
N VAL A 205 28.22 -21.25 7.25
CA VAL A 205 27.18 -21.90 6.48
C VAL A 205 27.64 -21.83 5.02
N GLU A 206 28.27 -22.90 4.57
CA GLU A 206 28.81 -23.00 3.22
C GLU A 206 27.69 -23.34 2.24
N THR A 207 27.52 -22.53 1.20
CA THR A 207 26.65 -22.86 0.08
C THR A 207 27.36 -22.75 -1.26
N LYS A 208 27.24 -23.80 -2.08
CA LYS A 208 27.55 -23.73 -3.51
C LYS A 208 26.36 -23.07 -4.20
N GLU A 209 26.46 -21.77 -4.47
CA GLU A 209 25.45 -21.09 -5.26
C GLU A 209 25.71 -21.31 -6.75
N HIS A 210 24.66 -21.68 -7.46
CA HIS A 210 24.65 -21.66 -8.92
C HIS A 210 24.13 -20.30 -9.37
N PRO A 211 24.61 -19.73 -10.48
CA PRO A 211 24.00 -18.54 -11.07
C PRO A 211 22.48 -18.75 -11.23
N GLY A 212 21.70 -17.68 -11.11
CA GLY A 212 20.29 -17.72 -11.50
C GLY A 212 20.12 -18.11 -12.97
N LEU A 213 18.88 -18.43 -13.37
CA LEU A 213 18.54 -18.88 -14.72
C LEU A 213 18.98 -17.90 -15.84
N VAL A 214 19.16 -16.61 -15.54
CA VAL A 214 19.60 -15.58 -16.48
C VAL A 214 20.86 -14.88 -15.97
N SER A 215 21.92 -14.88 -16.76
CA SER A 215 23.16 -14.12 -16.57
C SER A 215 23.29 -13.03 -17.64
N LYS A 216 23.91 -11.90 -17.33
CA LYS A 216 24.09 -10.80 -18.29
C LYS A 216 25.37 -10.02 -18.04
N ARG A 217 25.98 -9.47 -19.09
CA ARG A 217 27.25 -8.74 -19.03
C ARG A 217 27.28 -7.64 -20.09
N ALA A 218 28.04 -6.58 -19.84
CA ALA A 218 28.33 -5.53 -20.82
C ALA A 218 29.80 -5.11 -20.78
N LEU A 219 30.44 -4.94 -21.95
CA LEU A 219 31.88 -4.62 -22.10
C LEU A 219 32.16 -3.71 -23.30
N ASP A 220 33.37 -3.14 -23.36
CA ASP A 220 33.87 -2.27 -24.45
C ASP A 220 34.26 -3.04 -25.73
N GLY A 221 33.34 -3.82 -26.28
CA GLY A 221 33.56 -4.49 -27.58
C GLY A 221 34.52 -5.69 -27.54
N ASP A 222 35.07 -6.05 -26.39
CA ASP A 222 35.80 -7.31 -26.19
C ASP A 222 34.80 -8.49 -26.17
N TRP A 223 34.60 -9.09 -27.35
CA TRP A 223 33.72 -10.24 -27.52
C TRP A 223 34.20 -11.47 -26.76
N SER A 224 35.51 -11.72 -26.66
CA SER A 224 36.06 -12.88 -25.93
C SER A 224 35.69 -12.85 -24.45
N ALA A 225 35.75 -11.67 -23.81
CA ALA A 225 35.37 -11.51 -22.41
C ALA A 225 33.84 -11.39 -22.22
N LEU A 226 33.07 -11.26 -23.30
CA LEU A 226 31.61 -11.17 -23.27
C LEU A 226 30.99 -12.55 -23.44
N PHE A 227 31.15 -13.43 -22.45
CA PHE A 227 30.72 -14.83 -22.51
C PHE A 227 31.32 -15.57 -23.71
N GLY A 228 32.59 -15.34 -24.06
CA GLY A 228 33.25 -15.93 -25.24
C GLY A 228 32.84 -15.31 -26.58
N GLY A 229 31.77 -14.51 -26.59
CA GLY A 229 31.17 -13.91 -27.77
C GLY A 229 30.42 -14.92 -28.65
N PRO A 230 29.84 -14.46 -29.77
CA PRO A 230 29.27 -15.31 -30.81
C PRO A 230 30.18 -16.50 -31.14
N SER A 231 29.62 -17.71 -31.07
CA SER A 231 30.30 -18.98 -31.33
C SER A 231 30.01 -19.49 -32.73
N GLN A 232 31.03 -19.98 -33.44
CA GLN A 232 30.85 -20.59 -34.76
C GLN A 232 30.54 -22.11 -34.69
N THR A 233 30.44 -22.68 -33.50
CA THR A 233 30.36 -24.15 -33.30
C THR A 233 29.18 -24.59 -32.45
N ASP A 234 28.34 -23.66 -31.99
CA ASP A 234 27.18 -23.94 -31.17
C ASP A 234 26.09 -24.70 -31.95
N ALA A 235 25.09 -25.26 -31.27
CA ALA A 235 24.02 -26.05 -31.89
C ALA A 235 23.03 -25.21 -32.70
N GLY A 236 23.02 -23.88 -32.52
CA GLY A 236 22.12 -22.92 -33.15
C GLY A 236 22.52 -22.49 -34.56
N GLN A 237 23.73 -22.84 -35.02
CA GLN A 237 24.24 -22.44 -36.33
C GLN A 237 23.33 -22.81 -37.52
N ALA A 238 23.22 -21.91 -38.50
CA ALA A 238 22.46 -22.13 -39.73
C ALA A 238 22.93 -23.39 -40.49
N ALA A 239 24.26 -23.63 -40.50
CA ALA A 239 24.87 -24.82 -41.11
C ALA A 239 24.38 -26.16 -40.49
N LYS A 240 23.81 -26.13 -39.28
CA LYS A 240 23.22 -27.29 -38.60
C LYS A 240 21.71 -27.44 -38.84
N GLY A 241 21.15 -26.64 -39.74
CA GLY A 241 19.75 -26.70 -40.14
C GLY A 241 18.80 -25.85 -39.27
N VAL A 242 19.32 -25.05 -38.34
CA VAL A 242 18.52 -24.14 -37.51
C VAL A 242 18.15 -22.89 -38.30
N ARG A 243 16.90 -22.45 -38.21
CA ARG A 243 16.40 -21.27 -38.93
C ARG A 243 15.70 -20.30 -37.98
N PHE A 244 16.09 -19.04 -38.04
CA PHE A 244 15.39 -17.95 -37.38
C PHE A 244 14.53 -17.17 -38.37
N SER A 245 13.31 -16.82 -37.95
CA SER A 245 12.38 -16.02 -38.74
C SER A 245 11.60 -15.06 -37.83
N TRP A 246 11.12 -13.94 -38.38
CA TRP A 246 10.23 -13.05 -37.64
C TRP A 246 8.76 -13.43 -37.89
N VAL A 247 7.91 -13.15 -36.90
CA VAL A 247 6.49 -13.52 -36.97
C VAL A 247 5.64 -12.31 -37.34
N SER A 248 4.92 -12.40 -38.45
CA SER A 248 3.95 -11.39 -38.88
C SER A 248 2.56 -11.65 -38.28
N GLY A 249 1.92 -10.61 -37.72
CA GLY A 249 0.60 -10.73 -37.13
C GLY A 249 0.08 -9.42 -36.55
N LYS A 250 -1.21 -9.38 -36.20
CA LYS A 250 -1.84 -8.21 -35.60
C LYS A 250 -1.14 -7.85 -34.28
N GLY A 251 -0.62 -6.63 -34.20
CA GLY A 251 0.09 -6.13 -33.01
C GLY A 251 1.54 -6.61 -32.86
N LEU A 252 2.08 -7.35 -33.84
CA LEU A 252 3.49 -7.73 -33.91
C LEU A 252 4.21 -6.87 -34.95
N SER A 253 5.33 -6.29 -34.53
CA SER A 253 6.11 -5.38 -35.36
C SER A 253 7.10 -6.16 -36.22
N ALA A 254 7.25 -5.76 -37.47
CA ALA A 254 8.32 -6.23 -38.33
C ALA A 254 9.70 -5.77 -37.80
N PRO A 255 10.80 -6.48 -38.12
CA PRO A 255 12.14 -5.98 -37.85
C PRO A 255 12.39 -4.70 -38.64
N HIS A 256 13.30 -3.84 -38.16
CA HIS A 256 13.65 -2.59 -38.86
C HIS A 256 14.13 -2.90 -40.30
N GLY A 257 13.88 -2.00 -41.26
CA GLY A 257 14.24 -2.22 -42.67
C GLY A 257 15.73 -2.38 -42.99
N ARG A 258 16.61 -2.27 -41.99
CA ARG A 258 18.07 -2.49 -42.07
C ARG A 258 18.55 -3.69 -41.25
N ALA A 259 17.62 -4.40 -40.61
CA ALA A 259 17.87 -5.56 -39.77
C ALA A 259 18.27 -6.83 -40.56
N GLY A 260 18.38 -6.76 -41.89
CA GLY A 260 18.83 -7.88 -42.71
C GLY A 260 17.84 -9.02 -42.83
N ALA A 261 16.55 -8.76 -42.64
CA ALA A 261 15.52 -9.76 -42.88
C ALA A 261 15.43 -10.11 -44.38
N THR A 262 15.35 -11.39 -44.71
CA THR A 262 15.18 -11.86 -46.09
C THR A 262 13.74 -11.68 -46.57
N LYS A 263 13.51 -11.78 -47.88
CA LYS A 263 12.16 -11.59 -48.48
C LYS A 263 11.13 -12.59 -47.95
N ASP A 264 11.55 -13.79 -47.59
CA ASP A 264 10.74 -14.85 -46.99
C ASP A 264 10.62 -14.74 -45.46
N GLY A 265 11.19 -13.69 -44.85
CA GLY A 265 11.07 -13.39 -43.42
C GLY A 265 12.10 -14.08 -42.52
N GLY A 266 13.13 -14.69 -43.11
CA GLY A 266 14.28 -15.22 -42.41
C GLY A 266 15.17 -14.14 -41.79
N LEU A 267 15.88 -14.51 -40.72
CA LEU A 267 16.80 -13.66 -39.98
C LEU A 267 18.17 -14.37 -39.87
N PRO A 268 18.92 -14.48 -40.98
CA PRO A 268 20.15 -15.28 -41.04
C PRO A 268 21.26 -14.77 -40.12
N ARG A 269 21.24 -13.47 -39.79
CA ARG A 269 22.19 -12.81 -38.89
C ARG A 269 22.06 -13.22 -37.42
N LEU A 270 21.09 -14.07 -37.07
CA LEU A 270 20.93 -14.52 -35.68
C LEU A 270 21.69 -15.82 -35.42
N ASN A 271 22.24 -16.46 -36.44
CA ASN A 271 22.97 -17.71 -36.31
C ASN A 271 24.00 -17.93 -37.43
N ASP A 272 24.70 -16.86 -37.82
CA ASP A 272 25.80 -16.91 -38.80
C ASP A 272 27.19 -17.01 -38.14
N GLY A 273 27.25 -16.94 -36.80
CA GLY A 273 28.48 -17.03 -36.03
C GLY A 273 29.37 -15.79 -36.15
N GLU A 274 28.91 -14.72 -36.77
CA GLU A 274 29.70 -13.51 -37.01
C GLU A 274 29.54 -12.48 -35.86
N ARG A 275 30.54 -11.60 -35.72
CA ARG A 275 30.60 -10.60 -34.64
C ARG A 275 30.40 -9.21 -35.21
N ALA A 276 29.75 -8.33 -34.45
CA ALA A 276 29.72 -6.91 -34.81
C ALA A 276 31.14 -6.33 -34.76
N GLN A 277 31.53 -5.61 -35.81
CA GLN A 277 32.89 -5.06 -35.92
C GLN A 277 33.07 -3.77 -35.11
N ASN A 278 31.98 -3.05 -34.83
CA ASN A 278 31.98 -1.81 -34.06
C ASN A 278 30.56 -1.49 -33.53
N SER A 279 30.44 -0.40 -32.77
CA SER A 279 29.18 0.03 -32.13
C SER A 279 28.15 0.68 -33.08
N ASP A 280 28.33 0.63 -34.40
CA ASP A 280 27.34 1.10 -35.39
C ASP A 280 27.20 0.13 -36.57
N ASP A 281 27.55 -1.15 -36.37
CA ASP A 281 27.48 -2.20 -37.39
C ASP A 281 26.04 -2.68 -37.65
N THR A 282 25.23 -1.79 -38.21
CA THR A 282 23.84 -2.06 -38.58
C THR A 282 23.69 -3.18 -39.62
N SER A 283 24.79 -3.55 -40.29
CA SER A 283 24.83 -4.64 -41.27
C SER A 283 24.90 -6.03 -40.64
N ARG A 284 25.12 -6.12 -39.32
CA ARG A 284 25.15 -7.38 -38.56
C ARG A 284 24.16 -7.39 -37.41
N CYS A 285 23.28 -6.39 -37.34
CA CYS A 285 22.30 -6.27 -36.28
C CYS A 285 20.90 -6.62 -36.79
N VAL A 286 20.12 -7.31 -35.94
CA VAL A 286 18.68 -7.49 -36.05
C VAL A 286 18.00 -6.73 -34.91
N TRP A 287 17.05 -5.86 -35.21
CA TRP A 287 16.35 -5.12 -34.16
C TRP A 287 14.91 -4.78 -34.49
N PHE A 288 14.16 -4.48 -33.43
CA PHE A 288 12.72 -4.20 -33.47
C PHE A 288 12.42 -2.92 -32.71
N ASP A 289 11.90 -1.90 -33.41
CA ASP A 289 11.57 -0.59 -32.82
C ASP A 289 10.17 -0.53 -32.22
N GLY A 290 9.31 -1.47 -32.61
CA GLY A 290 7.92 -1.50 -32.21
C GLY A 290 7.69 -2.07 -30.80
N PRO A 291 6.49 -1.86 -30.22
CA PRO A 291 6.21 -2.17 -28.82
C PRO A 291 6.29 -3.67 -28.49
N ARG A 292 6.02 -4.52 -29.48
CA ARG A 292 6.09 -5.98 -29.39
C ARG A 292 6.49 -6.55 -30.75
N ALA A 293 7.35 -7.56 -30.73
CA ALA A 293 7.76 -8.32 -31.92
C ALA A 293 8.06 -9.77 -31.51
N ARG A 294 8.23 -10.66 -32.50
CA ARG A 294 8.53 -12.06 -32.23
C ARG A 294 9.53 -12.62 -33.21
N VAL A 295 10.47 -13.40 -32.67
CA VAL A 295 11.38 -14.24 -33.43
C VAL A 295 11.09 -15.70 -33.10
N LEU A 296 10.89 -16.50 -34.14
CA LEU A 296 10.70 -17.94 -34.08
C LEU A 296 11.99 -18.62 -34.52
N ALA A 297 12.45 -19.59 -33.73
CA ALA A 297 13.55 -20.48 -34.07
C ALA A 297 13.01 -21.90 -34.32
N ASP A 298 13.20 -22.36 -35.55
CA ASP A 298 13.05 -23.73 -35.98
C ASP A 298 14.39 -24.45 -35.77
N LEU A 299 14.47 -25.37 -34.82
CA LEU A 299 15.72 -26.05 -34.48
C LEU A 299 16.07 -27.21 -35.42
N GLY A 300 15.23 -27.52 -36.42
CA GLY A 300 15.35 -28.67 -37.31
C GLY A 300 15.06 -30.03 -36.65
N LYS A 301 15.39 -30.19 -35.37
CA LYS A 301 15.27 -31.41 -34.57
C LYS A 301 15.08 -31.08 -33.08
N HIS A 302 14.76 -32.08 -32.27
CA HIS A 302 14.76 -31.94 -30.81
C HIS A 302 16.19 -31.77 -30.30
N LEU A 303 16.45 -30.63 -29.68
CA LEU A 303 17.71 -30.33 -29.00
C LEU A 303 17.46 -30.33 -27.50
N ALA A 304 18.22 -31.14 -26.76
CA ALA A 304 18.29 -31.07 -25.30
C ALA A 304 19.08 -29.81 -24.93
N LEU A 305 18.40 -28.66 -24.83
CA LEU A 305 19.06 -27.39 -24.63
C LEU A 305 19.52 -27.23 -23.19
N ARG A 306 20.77 -26.84 -23.03
CA ARG A 306 21.38 -26.46 -21.76
C ARG A 306 21.40 -24.95 -21.59
N ARG A 307 21.55 -24.20 -22.69
CA ARG A 307 21.73 -22.75 -22.66
C ARG A 307 21.28 -22.08 -23.96
N VAL A 308 20.80 -20.85 -23.84
CA VAL A 308 20.57 -19.90 -24.94
C VAL A 308 21.32 -18.61 -24.61
N GLN A 309 22.20 -18.15 -25.48
CA GLN A 309 22.92 -16.88 -25.34
C GLN A 309 22.53 -15.92 -26.43
N THR A 310 22.44 -14.64 -26.10
CA THR A 310 22.08 -13.59 -27.04
C THR A 310 23.05 -12.43 -26.92
N PHE A 311 23.53 -11.94 -28.06
CA PHE A 311 24.55 -10.92 -28.15
C PHE A 311 24.03 -9.67 -28.86
N SER A 312 24.53 -8.49 -28.48
CA SER A 312 24.19 -7.24 -29.16
C SER A 312 25.26 -6.17 -28.93
N TRP A 313 25.57 -5.34 -29.91
CA TRP A 313 26.43 -4.17 -29.70
C TRP A 313 26.02 -2.99 -30.58
N HIS A 314 25.77 -1.84 -29.96
CA HIS A 314 25.49 -0.60 -30.68
C HIS A 314 25.67 0.63 -29.78
N ARG A 315 25.86 1.82 -30.36
CA ARG A 315 26.01 3.10 -29.68
C ARG A 315 24.72 3.52 -28.96
N GLY A 316 24.88 4.18 -27.82
CA GLY A 316 23.77 4.68 -27.02
C GLY A 316 22.94 3.56 -26.40
N ASP A 317 21.62 3.68 -26.43
CA ASP A 317 20.69 2.70 -25.87
C ASP A 317 20.40 1.51 -26.80
N ARG A 318 21.02 1.49 -27.99
CA ARG A 318 20.72 0.58 -29.10
C ARG A 318 21.37 -0.80 -28.98
N ALA A 319 21.72 -1.23 -27.78
CA ALA A 319 22.25 -2.58 -27.53
C ALA A 319 21.31 -3.41 -26.63
N ARG A 320 20.19 -2.86 -26.19
CA ARG A 320 19.33 -3.50 -25.18
C ARG A 320 18.65 -4.75 -25.69
N GLN A 321 18.55 -5.75 -24.81
CA GLN A 321 17.87 -7.02 -25.03
C GLN A 321 16.70 -7.12 -24.04
N ASN A 322 15.47 -7.21 -24.54
CA ASN A 322 14.28 -7.38 -23.71
C ASN A 322 13.28 -8.33 -24.38
N PHE A 323 13.21 -9.57 -23.88
CA PHE A 323 12.36 -10.62 -24.42
C PHE A 323 11.96 -11.64 -23.35
N ASP A 324 10.86 -12.34 -23.62
CA ASP A 324 10.51 -13.57 -22.92
C ASP A 324 10.85 -14.76 -23.84
N LEU A 325 11.55 -15.75 -23.30
CA LEU A 325 11.93 -16.96 -24.00
C LEU A 325 10.95 -18.08 -23.68
N TYR A 326 10.44 -18.71 -24.73
CA TYR A 326 9.60 -19.89 -24.66
C TYR A 326 10.19 -21.03 -25.47
N GLY A 327 9.86 -22.26 -25.11
CA GLY A 327 10.21 -23.46 -25.87
C GLY A 327 9.01 -24.39 -26.07
N SER A 328 9.04 -25.21 -27.12
CA SER A 328 8.08 -26.29 -27.33
C SER A 328 8.78 -27.53 -27.89
N ASN A 329 8.41 -28.71 -27.38
CA ASN A 329 8.87 -30.01 -27.87
C ASN A 329 7.91 -30.63 -28.89
N ALA A 330 6.83 -29.94 -29.26
CA ALA A 330 5.87 -30.44 -30.24
C ALA A 330 6.51 -30.60 -31.63
N GLU A 331 6.14 -31.67 -32.35
CA GLU A 331 6.65 -31.91 -33.72
C GLU A 331 6.26 -30.77 -34.66
N ARG A 332 4.99 -30.34 -34.59
CA ARG A 332 4.46 -29.20 -35.32
C ARG A 332 4.59 -27.93 -34.48
N CYS A 333 5.06 -26.84 -35.10
CA CYS A 333 5.16 -25.54 -34.43
C CYS A 333 3.80 -25.12 -33.85
N PRO A 334 3.70 -24.87 -32.52
CA PRO A 334 2.53 -24.23 -31.94
C PRO A 334 2.35 -22.83 -32.50
N ASP A 335 1.14 -22.25 -32.41
CA ASP A 335 0.86 -20.94 -33.00
C ASP A 335 1.80 -19.85 -32.46
N PRO A 336 2.72 -19.31 -33.29
CA PRO A 336 3.68 -18.31 -32.85
C PRO A 336 3.04 -16.92 -32.76
N LYS A 337 1.77 -16.75 -33.15
CA LYS A 337 1.00 -15.49 -33.12
C LYS A 337 0.07 -15.39 -31.91
N ALA A 338 -0.03 -16.44 -31.09
CA ALA A 338 -0.89 -16.49 -29.91
C ALA A 338 -0.66 -15.30 -28.97
N GLU A 339 -1.72 -14.61 -28.55
CA GLU A 339 -1.61 -13.41 -27.70
C GLU A 339 -0.88 -13.70 -26.36
N VAL A 340 -1.18 -14.87 -25.78
CA VAL A 340 -0.55 -15.44 -24.58
C VAL A 340 0.08 -16.79 -24.94
N PRO A 341 1.37 -16.84 -25.31
CA PRO A 341 2.02 -18.08 -25.78
C PRO A 341 1.91 -19.24 -24.78
N GLY A 342 2.03 -18.96 -23.48
CA GLY A 342 2.02 -19.96 -22.41
C GLY A 342 0.75 -20.84 -22.34
N GLU A 343 -0.34 -20.42 -22.96
CA GLU A 343 -1.62 -21.15 -23.00
C GLU A 343 -1.81 -21.94 -24.31
N LYS A 344 -0.85 -21.89 -25.23
CA LYS A 344 -0.96 -22.42 -26.61
C LYS A 344 0.23 -23.32 -27.00
N GLY A 345 0.60 -24.25 -26.11
CA GLY A 345 1.63 -25.26 -26.40
C GLY A 345 3.07 -24.74 -26.32
N TRP A 346 3.27 -23.51 -25.83
CA TRP A 346 4.58 -22.96 -25.49
C TRP A 346 4.83 -23.05 -23.98
N THR A 347 6.00 -23.51 -23.59
CA THR A 347 6.48 -23.49 -22.21
C THR A 347 7.32 -22.24 -21.97
N PHE A 348 6.95 -21.43 -20.99
CA PHE A 348 7.76 -20.28 -20.58
C PHE A 348 9.07 -20.78 -19.95
N ILE A 349 10.21 -20.29 -20.44
CA ILE A 349 11.54 -20.63 -19.93
C ILE A 349 12.04 -19.51 -19.02
N ALA A 350 12.22 -18.30 -19.57
CA ALA A 350 12.83 -17.20 -18.83
C ALA A 350 12.42 -15.83 -19.38
N ARG A 351 12.59 -14.81 -18.54
CA ARG A 351 12.46 -13.40 -18.92
C ARG A 351 13.83 -12.75 -18.90
N VAL A 352 14.22 -12.12 -20.00
CA VAL A 352 15.50 -11.42 -20.16
C VAL A 352 15.25 -9.92 -20.26
N SER A 353 16.03 -9.15 -19.48
CA SER A 353 16.10 -7.68 -19.60
C SER A 353 17.51 -7.21 -19.24
N THR A 354 18.10 -6.42 -20.14
CA THR A 354 19.40 -5.75 -19.95
C THR A 354 19.27 -4.24 -19.75
N GLU A 355 18.08 -3.75 -19.36
CA GLU A 355 17.83 -2.30 -19.21
C GLU A 355 18.71 -1.61 -18.15
N ASP A 356 19.20 -2.39 -17.19
CA ASP A 356 20.11 -1.97 -16.11
C ASP A 356 21.59 -1.97 -16.50
N LEU A 357 21.94 -2.44 -17.71
CA LEU A 357 23.31 -2.40 -18.20
C LEU A 357 23.65 -1.04 -18.83
N PRO A 358 24.94 -0.62 -18.80
CA PRO A 358 25.39 0.65 -19.36
C PRO A 358 25.15 0.75 -20.88
N PHE A 359 24.96 1.99 -21.34
CA PHE A 359 24.79 2.33 -22.76
C PHE A 359 26.11 2.27 -23.54
N GLY A 360 26.02 2.05 -24.86
CA GLY A 360 27.13 2.07 -25.81
C GLY A 360 28.08 0.87 -25.76
N LYS A 361 27.89 -0.04 -24.80
CA LYS A 361 28.70 -1.25 -24.61
C LYS A 361 28.11 -2.43 -25.40
N ALA A 362 28.96 -3.38 -25.75
CA ALA A 362 28.51 -4.69 -26.22
C ALA A 362 27.85 -5.41 -25.03
N GLN A 363 26.70 -6.04 -25.25
CA GLN A 363 25.88 -6.70 -24.23
C GLN A 363 25.68 -8.17 -24.60
N ALA A 364 25.68 -9.01 -23.58
CA ALA A 364 25.28 -10.41 -23.71
C ALA A 364 24.30 -10.78 -22.60
N SER A 365 23.37 -11.66 -22.94
CA SER A 365 22.52 -12.36 -21.99
C SER A 365 22.67 -13.87 -22.18
N SER A 366 22.51 -14.63 -21.11
CA SER A 366 22.56 -16.09 -21.13
C SER A 366 21.44 -16.64 -20.27
N VAL A 367 20.55 -17.41 -20.87
CA VAL A 367 19.56 -18.23 -20.19
C VAL A 367 20.15 -19.64 -20.05
N GLY A 368 20.33 -20.15 -18.83
CA GLY A 368 20.90 -21.47 -18.61
C GLY A 368 20.62 -22.02 -17.22
N ASN A 369 20.38 -23.33 -17.13
CA ASN A 369 20.21 -24.04 -15.87
C ASN A 369 21.28 -25.14 -15.74
N TYR A 370 22.22 -24.93 -14.83
CA TYR A 370 23.37 -25.81 -14.67
C TYR A 370 23.00 -27.23 -14.18
N ARG A 371 21.90 -27.39 -13.43
CA ARG A 371 21.53 -28.68 -12.84
C ARG A 371 20.61 -29.53 -13.72
N ALA A 372 19.68 -28.90 -14.43
CA ALA A 372 18.60 -29.61 -15.11
C ALA A 372 18.54 -29.37 -16.63
N GLY A 373 19.40 -28.50 -17.17
CA GLY A 373 19.21 -27.96 -18.52
C GLY A 373 17.94 -27.11 -18.63
N LEU A 374 17.67 -26.56 -19.81
CA LEU A 374 16.44 -25.81 -20.11
C LEU A 374 15.29 -26.73 -20.52
N GLY A 375 15.61 -27.93 -21.01
CA GLY A 375 14.67 -28.91 -21.52
C GLY A 375 14.96 -29.27 -22.98
N THR A 376 14.23 -30.26 -23.49
CA THR A 376 14.33 -30.70 -24.89
C THR A 376 13.29 -29.97 -25.73
N PHE A 377 13.72 -29.25 -26.76
CA PHE A 377 12.84 -28.42 -27.58
C PHE A 377 13.08 -28.65 -29.08
N ARG A 378 12.01 -28.53 -29.86
CA ARG A 378 12.02 -28.48 -31.33
C ARG A 378 11.85 -27.04 -31.83
N TRP A 379 11.20 -26.18 -31.05
CA TRP A 379 10.89 -24.80 -31.36
C TRP A 379 11.25 -23.88 -30.19
N LEU A 380 11.79 -22.70 -30.50
CA LEU A 380 11.92 -21.59 -29.53
C LEU A 380 11.18 -20.36 -30.03
N LEU A 381 10.62 -19.58 -29.11
CA LEU A 381 9.95 -18.32 -29.39
C LEU A 381 10.49 -17.22 -28.47
N PHE A 382 10.99 -16.15 -29.08
CA PHE A 382 11.43 -14.94 -28.41
C PHE A 382 10.31 -13.91 -28.54
N ASP A 383 9.54 -13.68 -27.47
CA ASP A 383 8.52 -12.64 -27.40
C ASP A 383 9.16 -11.33 -26.96
N ILE A 384 9.53 -10.52 -27.95
CA ILE A 384 10.34 -9.32 -27.83
C ILE A 384 9.47 -8.14 -27.43
N ARG A 385 9.99 -7.31 -26.52
CA ARG A 385 9.36 -6.09 -26.05
C ARG A 385 10.27 -4.90 -26.28
N LYS A 386 9.67 -3.73 -26.48
CA LYS A 386 10.43 -2.48 -26.49
C LYS A 386 10.92 -2.14 -25.08
N PRO A 387 12.22 -1.85 -24.88
CA PRO A 387 12.72 -1.38 -23.59
C PRO A 387 12.11 -0.02 -23.20
N ARG A 388 11.96 0.24 -21.90
CA ARG A 388 11.35 1.50 -21.43
C ARG A 388 12.16 2.72 -21.88
N GLY A 389 11.52 3.57 -22.68
CA GLY A 389 12.11 4.80 -23.23
C GLY A 389 13.31 4.55 -24.15
N GLY A 390 13.50 3.30 -24.61
CA GLY A 390 14.61 2.92 -25.47
C GLY A 390 14.25 2.85 -26.95
N SER A 391 15.26 2.84 -27.81
CA SER A 391 15.11 2.78 -29.28
C SER A 391 14.46 1.48 -29.79
N GLY A 392 14.73 0.35 -29.14
CA GLY A 392 14.24 -0.97 -29.56
C GLY A 392 14.95 -2.11 -28.81
N THR A 393 14.66 -3.36 -29.19
CA THR A 393 15.42 -4.53 -28.74
C THR A 393 16.29 -5.06 -29.87
N PHE A 394 17.56 -5.34 -29.57
CA PHE A 394 18.63 -5.59 -30.54
C PHE A 394 19.28 -6.96 -30.31
N PHE A 395 19.68 -7.61 -31.40
CA PHE A 395 20.40 -8.87 -31.45
C PHE A 395 21.47 -8.80 -32.55
N HIS A 396 22.57 -9.51 -32.36
CA HIS A 396 23.63 -9.71 -33.34
C HIS A 396 23.92 -11.20 -33.55
N GLU A 397 23.71 -12.03 -32.54
CA GLU A 397 23.81 -13.49 -32.65
C GLU A 397 23.00 -14.13 -31.51
N ILE A 398 22.50 -15.34 -31.76
CA ILE A 398 21.87 -16.21 -30.78
C ILE A 398 22.54 -17.59 -30.80
N ASP A 399 23.35 -17.88 -29.78
CA ASP A 399 23.97 -19.18 -29.63
C ASP A 399 23.08 -20.13 -28.82
N LEU A 400 22.98 -21.38 -29.27
CA LEU A 400 22.30 -22.47 -28.56
C LEU A 400 23.31 -23.55 -28.16
N TYR A 401 23.34 -23.92 -26.89
CA TYR A 401 24.18 -25.02 -26.41
C TYR A 401 23.31 -26.19 -25.97
N GLN A 402 23.54 -27.36 -26.55
CA GLN A 402 22.87 -28.60 -26.15
C GLN A 402 23.64 -29.33 -25.04
N GLU A 403 23.03 -30.35 -24.46
CA GLU A 403 23.68 -31.23 -23.49
C GLU A 403 25.01 -31.79 -24.03
N GLY A 404 26.05 -31.78 -23.19
CA GLY A 404 27.42 -32.19 -23.57
C GLY A 404 28.25 -31.12 -24.30
N GLN A 405 27.65 -30.05 -24.85
CA GLN A 405 28.41 -28.91 -25.38
C GLN A 405 28.74 -27.91 -24.27
N LYS A 406 30.02 -27.52 -24.20
CA LYS A 406 30.49 -26.47 -23.28
C LYS A 406 30.38 -25.10 -23.94
N CYS A 407 30.09 -24.09 -23.13
CA CYS A 407 30.32 -22.68 -23.48
C CYS A 407 31.40 -22.09 -22.56
N SER A 408 32.04 -21.00 -23.00
CA SER A 408 33.00 -20.20 -22.22
C SER A 408 32.46 -19.78 -20.83
N LEU A 409 31.15 -19.55 -20.72
CA LEU A 409 30.50 -19.23 -19.45
C LEU A 409 30.52 -20.43 -18.48
N ASP A 410 30.57 -21.67 -18.96
CA ASP A 410 30.63 -22.84 -18.07
C ASP A 410 31.97 -22.90 -17.30
N GLU A 411 33.01 -22.19 -17.75
CA GLU A 411 34.32 -22.06 -17.08
C GLU A 411 34.41 -20.81 -16.18
N GLU A 412 33.76 -19.70 -16.52
CA GLU A 412 33.66 -18.53 -15.63
C GLU A 412 32.60 -18.69 -14.52
N VAL A 413 31.65 -19.60 -14.73
CA VAL A 413 30.50 -19.82 -13.85
C VAL A 413 30.55 -21.22 -13.21
N TYR A 414 31.74 -21.61 -12.78
CA TYR A 414 31.88 -22.56 -11.69
C TYR A 414 31.09 -22.05 -10.47
N PRO A 415 30.51 -22.94 -9.64
CA PRO A 415 29.88 -22.53 -8.39
C PRO A 415 30.89 -21.71 -7.58
N GLN A 416 30.68 -20.40 -7.52
CA GLN A 416 31.40 -19.57 -6.58
C GLN A 416 30.87 -19.96 -5.21
N THR A 417 31.71 -20.65 -4.42
CA THR A 417 31.38 -20.96 -3.03
C THR A 417 31.07 -19.63 -2.37
N THR A 418 29.78 -19.43 -2.08
CA THR A 418 29.34 -18.24 -1.37
C THR A 418 29.08 -18.66 0.06
N ILE A 419 29.88 -18.11 0.96
CA ILE A 419 29.82 -18.43 2.37
C ILE A 419 28.99 -17.34 3.04
N THR A 420 27.90 -17.74 3.71
CA THR A 420 27.26 -16.90 4.71
C THR A 420 27.84 -17.31 6.05
N ALA A 421 28.38 -16.36 6.79
CA ALA A 421 29.01 -16.64 8.08
C ALA A 421 28.45 -15.68 9.12
N ALA A 422 28.27 -16.21 10.34
CA ALA A 422 28.00 -15.39 11.51
C ALA A 422 29.06 -15.61 12.57
N ALA A 423 29.41 -14.53 13.26
CA ALA A 423 30.22 -14.55 14.46
C ALA A 423 29.51 -13.78 15.57
N PHE A 424 29.94 -13.96 16.82
CA PHE A 424 29.51 -13.09 17.92
C PHE A 424 30.70 -12.54 18.71
N VAL A 425 30.49 -11.37 19.32
CA VAL A 425 31.44 -10.71 20.21
C VAL A 425 30.71 -10.19 21.46
N GLY A 426 31.34 -10.34 22.63
CA GLY A 426 30.73 -10.00 23.92
C GLY A 426 29.81 -11.10 24.46
N GLY A 427 29.14 -10.81 25.57
CA GLY A 427 28.35 -11.78 26.34
C GLY A 427 29.20 -12.80 27.12
N LYS A 428 28.59 -13.49 28.08
CA LYS A 428 29.22 -14.55 28.88
C LYS A 428 28.53 -15.89 28.63
N GLY A 429 29.30 -16.92 28.28
CA GLY A 429 28.79 -18.29 28.11
C GLY A 429 27.91 -18.51 26.87
N LEU A 430 27.97 -17.61 25.89
CA LEU A 430 27.28 -17.77 24.61
C LEU A 430 27.94 -18.89 23.80
N SER A 431 27.14 -19.67 23.07
CA SER A 431 27.66 -20.75 22.23
C SER A 431 26.79 -20.94 20.99
N TRP A 432 27.41 -21.25 19.86
CA TRP A 432 26.67 -21.72 18.68
C TRP A 432 26.12 -23.12 18.93
N ASP A 433 24.85 -23.33 18.60
CA ASP A 433 24.19 -24.63 18.63
C ASP A 433 24.12 -25.22 17.21
N LEU A 434 24.48 -26.50 17.09
CA LEU A 434 24.43 -27.26 15.85
C LEU A 434 23.02 -27.84 15.68
N ASN A 435 22.12 -26.99 15.21
CA ASN A 435 20.74 -27.39 15.01
C ASN A 435 20.61 -28.41 13.83
N PRO A 436 19.94 -29.57 14.00
CA PRO A 436 19.82 -30.62 12.98
C PRO A 436 19.12 -30.17 11.68
N GLN A 437 18.39 -29.06 11.69
CA GLN A 437 17.69 -28.50 10.54
C GLN A 437 18.59 -27.54 9.71
N GLY A 438 19.88 -27.42 10.01
CA GLY A 438 20.81 -26.57 9.25
C GLY A 438 20.69 -25.08 9.56
N ARG A 439 20.28 -24.74 10.79
CA ARG A 439 20.07 -23.37 11.26
C ARG A 439 21.28 -22.87 12.05
N ALA A 440 21.65 -21.61 11.86
CA ALA A 440 22.63 -20.93 12.71
C ALA A 440 21.93 -20.39 13.95
N VAL A 441 22.16 -21.01 15.11
CA VAL A 441 21.44 -20.77 16.36
C VAL A 441 22.43 -20.39 17.46
N LEU A 442 22.23 -19.25 18.08
CA LEU A 442 23.04 -18.81 19.21
C LEU A 442 22.31 -19.13 20.52
N ARG A 443 22.92 -19.93 21.38
CA ARG A 443 22.45 -20.15 22.76
C ARG A 443 22.92 -19.01 23.63
N VAL A 444 21.97 -18.35 24.30
CA VAL A 444 22.19 -17.33 25.32
C VAL A 444 21.82 -17.95 26.68
N PRO A 445 22.78 -18.21 27.57
CA PRO A 445 22.52 -18.94 28.79
C PRO A 445 21.61 -18.14 29.76
N ALA A 446 21.01 -18.88 30.68
CA ALA A 446 20.46 -18.31 31.91
C ALA A 446 21.52 -17.46 32.62
N SER A 447 21.12 -16.30 33.14
CA SER A 447 22.02 -15.40 33.84
C SER A 447 21.27 -14.51 34.81
N THR A 448 21.86 -14.26 35.98
CA THR A 448 21.39 -13.22 36.92
C THR A 448 21.77 -11.82 36.46
N GLU A 449 22.70 -11.72 35.51
CA GLU A 449 23.18 -10.47 34.94
C GLU A 449 22.62 -10.26 33.53
N LYS A 450 22.58 -9.00 33.12
CA LYS A 450 22.30 -8.63 31.73
C LYS A 450 23.42 -9.12 30.80
N GLN A 451 23.04 -9.62 29.63
CA GLN A 451 23.95 -10.03 28.55
C GLN A 451 23.95 -8.98 27.45
N VAL A 452 25.13 -8.48 27.06
CA VAL A 452 25.30 -7.54 25.94
C VAL A 452 26.32 -8.13 24.97
N PHE A 453 25.90 -8.37 23.74
CA PHE A 453 26.71 -9.00 22.69
C PHE A 453 26.30 -8.49 21.32
N GLU A 454 27.12 -8.72 20.31
CA GLU A 454 26.78 -8.39 18.92
C GLU A 454 26.97 -9.61 18.05
N ILE A 455 26.02 -9.84 17.14
CA ILE A 455 26.15 -10.82 16.05
C ILE A 455 26.63 -10.09 14.80
N LEU A 456 27.74 -10.54 14.24
CA LEU A 456 28.26 -10.10 12.95
C LEU A 456 27.83 -11.11 11.89
N VAL A 457 27.10 -10.69 10.86
CA VAL A 457 26.67 -11.57 9.76
C VAL A 457 27.08 -10.96 8.43
N GLY A 458 27.70 -11.76 7.58
CA GLY A 458 28.04 -11.32 6.24
C GLY A 458 28.02 -12.46 5.24
N ARG A 459 28.23 -12.09 3.98
CA ARG A 459 28.15 -13.01 2.85
C ARG A 459 29.15 -12.61 1.78
N GLY A 460 30.01 -13.55 1.39
CA GLY A 460 31.02 -13.34 0.37
C GLY A 460 31.55 -14.64 -0.21
N ASP A 461 32.68 -14.55 -0.92
CA ASP A 461 33.39 -15.67 -1.54
C ASP A 461 34.06 -16.61 -0.51
N GLY A 462 34.91 -17.53 -1.00
CA GLY A 462 35.66 -18.45 -0.17
C GLY A 462 36.63 -17.79 0.83
N GLU A 463 37.02 -16.53 0.60
CA GLU A 463 37.89 -15.77 1.52
C GLU A 463 37.09 -15.02 2.61
N PHE A 464 35.77 -14.96 2.47
CA PHE A 464 34.91 -14.21 3.38
C PHE A 464 35.05 -14.61 4.85
N PRO A 465 35.20 -15.90 5.23
CA PRO A 465 35.45 -16.29 6.62
C PRO A 465 36.67 -15.62 7.23
N THR A 466 37.77 -15.49 6.47
CA THR A 466 38.99 -14.81 6.90
C THR A 466 38.74 -13.32 7.11
N LYS A 467 38.01 -12.67 6.20
CA LYS A 467 37.61 -11.25 6.32
C LYS A 467 36.74 -11.02 7.56
N LEU A 468 35.74 -11.89 7.79
CA LEU A 468 34.89 -11.82 8.98
C LEU A 468 35.69 -12.03 10.26
N ARG A 469 36.64 -12.97 10.29
CA ARG A 469 37.51 -13.20 11.46
C ARG A 469 38.39 -12.00 11.77
N LYS A 470 38.92 -11.31 10.74
CA LYS A 470 39.65 -10.05 10.92
C LYS A 470 38.75 -8.99 11.57
N VAL A 471 37.55 -8.77 11.02
CA VAL A 471 36.61 -7.80 11.58
C VAL A 471 36.19 -8.18 13.00
N LEU A 472 35.96 -9.46 13.28
CA LEU A 472 35.66 -9.96 14.62
C LEU A 472 36.76 -9.61 15.63
N ASN A 473 38.03 -9.82 15.28
CA ASN A 473 39.16 -9.52 16.16
C ASN A 473 39.36 -8.01 16.39
N GLU A 474 38.96 -7.17 15.43
CA GLU A 474 39.01 -5.71 15.54
C GLU A 474 37.77 -5.12 16.24
N THR A 475 36.67 -5.88 16.31
CA THR A 475 35.41 -5.42 16.89
C THR A 475 35.46 -5.52 18.41
N LYS A 476 35.26 -4.39 19.10
CA LYS A 476 35.11 -4.35 20.55
C LYS A 476 33.73 -4.86 20.97
N ALA A 477 33.64 -5.43 22.17
CA ALA A 477 32.36 -5.76 22.77
C ALA A 477 31.41 -4.53 22.76
N PRO A 478 30.13 -4.71 22.38
CA PRO A 478 29.20 -3.60 22.28
C PRO A 478 28.90 -2.99 23.65
N ALA A 479 28.72 -1.67 23.68
CA ALA A 479 28.12 -0.98 24.81
C ALA A 479 26.63 -1.33 24.93
N SER A 480 26.05 -1.08 26.11
CA SER A 480 24.61 -1.22 26.33
C SER A 480 23.80 -0.31 25.39
N LEU A 481 22.67 -0.83 24.91
CA LEU A 481 21.74 -0.10 24.05
C LEU A 481 20.81 0.85 24.83
N GLU A 482 20.76 0.73 26.17
CA GLU A 482 19.90 1.58 27.01
C GLU A 482 20.20 3.07 26.84
N ALA A 483 21.46 3.45 26.59
CA ALA A 483 21.84 4.85 26.36
C ALA A 483 21.11 5.45 25.13
N LEU A 484 20.74 4.62 24.16
CA LEU A 484 20.04 5.01 22.93
C LEU A 484 18.51 5.03 23.09
N THR A 485 18.00 4.77 24.29
CA THR A 485 16.56 4.76 24.61
C THR A 485 16.07 6.05 25.28
N LYS A 486 16.92 7.08 25.36
CA LYS A 486 16.66 8.32 26.12
C LYS A 486 16.34 9.53 25.25
N GLY A 487 15.98 9.30 23.98
CA GLY A 487 15.92 10.34 22.94
C GLY A 487 17.31 10.64 22.37
N GLY A 488 17.36 11.24 21.19
CA GLY A 488 18.62 11.55 20.51
C GLY A 488 18.58 12.90 19.80
N PRO A 489 19.62 13.27 19.04
CA PRO A 489 19.62 14.52 18.31
C PRO A 489 18.46 14.61 17.29
N PRO A 490 17.89 15.81 17.07
CA PRO A 490 16.79 16.00 16.12
C PRO A 490 17.23 15.69 14.68
N ARG A 491 16.32 15.06 13.92
CA ARG A 491 16.51 14.68 12.51
C ARG A 491 15.98 15.71 11.54
N TRP A 492 14.97 16.49 11.93
CA TRP A 492 14.21 17.45 11.12
C TRP A 492 14.19 18.80 11.83
N LYS A 493 15.20 19.62 11.55
CA LYS A 493 15.39 20.91 12.24
C LYS A 493 14.53 22.03 11.63
N GLU A 494 14.09 21.83 10.39
CA GLU A 494 13.36 22.80 9.61
C GLU A 494 11.91 22.92 10.10
N VAL A 495 11.45 24.17 10.25
CA VAL A 495 10.04 24.52 10.44
C VAL A 495 9.58 25.22 9.18
N LEU A 496 8.53 24.70 8.55
CA LEU A 496 8.02 25.24 7.28
C LEU A 496 6.87 26.21 7.57
N GLU A 497 6.97 27.45 7.08
CA GLU A 497 5.90 28.44 7.17
C GLU A 497 4.94 28.32 5.99
N THR A 498 3.64 28.24 6.26
CA THR A 498 2.57 28.37 5.26
C THR A 498 1.49 29.32 5.76
N ARG A 499 0.38 29.46 5.03
CA ARG A 499 -0.70 30.38 5.40
C ARG A 499 -2.05 29.70 5.58
N PHE A 500 -2.83 30.33 6.45
CA PHE A 500 -4.25 30.17 6.59
C PHE A 500 -4.96 31.15 5.63
N VAL A 501 -5.72 30.63 4.69
CA VAL A 501 -6.46 31.42 3.68
C VAL A 501 -7.95 31.35 3.98
N ARG A 502 -8.52 32.48 4.38
CA ARG A 502 -9.96 32.59 4.69
C ARG A 502 -10.80 32.53 3.42
N GLY A 503 -11.80 31.65 3.39
CA GLY A 503 -12.74 31.51 2.29
C GLY A 503 -13.76 32.65 2.27
N LYS A 504 -14.09 33.12 1.06
CA LYS A 504 -15.17 34.09 0.83
C LYS A 504 -16.48 33.34 0.59
N THR A 505 -17.57 33.79 1.21
CA THR A 505 -18.91 33.24 1.00
C THR A 505 -19.98 34.28 1.28
N LYS A 506 -21.14 34.15 0.62
CA LYS A 506 -22.36 34.88 0.99
C LYS A 506 -23.32 34.02 1.83
N GLY A 507 -23.13 32.71 1.90
CA GLY A 507 -24.02 31.78 2.62
C GLY A 507 -23.58 31.46 4.04
N ALA A 508 -24.30 30.54 4.69
CA ALA A 508 -24.08 30.11 6.08
C ALA A 508 -22.66 29.62 6.39
N TYR A 509 -22.00 28.94 5.45
CA TYR A 509 -20.70 28.33 5.67
C TYR A 509 -19.65 28.82 4.67
N ALA A 510 -18.43 29.00 5.18
CA ALA A 510 -17.22 29.27 4.41
C ALA A 510 -16.26 28.09 4.51
N VAL A 511 -15.56 27.77 3.43
CA VAL A 511 -14.43 26.82 3.45
C VAL A 511 -13.14 27.63 3.44
N ASP A 512 -12.48 27.69 4.58
CA ASP A 512 -11.14 28.25 4.71
C ASP A 512 -10.08 27.15 4.43
N SER A 513 -8.93 27.51 3.89
CA SER A 513 -7.84 26.59 3.53
C SER A 513 -6.62 26.79 4.42
N LEU A 514 -6.13 25.70 5.01
CA LEU A 514 -4.84 25.66 5.69
C LEU A 514 -3.84 25.10 4.68
N GLU A 515 -2.91 25.94 4.21
CA GLU A 515 -1.98 25.56 3.17
C GLU A 515 -1.01 24.48 3.67
N ILE A 516 -0.91 23.40 2.89
CA ILE A 516 -0.02 22.28 3.14
C ILE A 516 1.32 22.55 2.45
N PRO A 517 2.47 22.34 3.12
CA PRO A 517 3.80 22.53 2.52
C PRO A 517 4.17 21.38 1.57
N PHE A 518 3.51 21.31 0.41
CA PHE A 518 3.77 20.26 -0.59
C PHE A 518 5.22 20.29 -1.10
N ASP A 519 5.80 21.47 -1.22
CA ASP A 519 7.23 21.63 -1.43
C ASP A 519 7.92 21.58 -0.07
N ASN A 520 8.60 20.47 0.21
CA ASN A 520 9.29 20.24 1.47
C ASN A 520 10.64 19.53 1.24
N PRO A 521 11.64 19.76 2.11
CA PRO A 521 13.02 19.26 1.91
C PRO A 521 13.14 17.73 1.84
N TRP A 522 12.14 17.01 2.35
CA TRP A 522 12.17 15.54 2.45
C TRP A 522 11.42 14.84 1.32
N HIS A 523 10.87 15.61 0.37
CA HIS A 523 9.96 15.11 -0.66
C HIS A 523 8.84 14.24 -0.07
N SER A 524 8.43 14.55 1.17
CA SER A 524 7.38 13.81 1.85
C SER A 524 6.08 13.96 1.09
N ARG A 525 5.42 12.82 0.84
CA ARG A 525 4.16 12.76 0.14
C ARG A 525 3.04 13.04 1.13
N LEU A 526 2.71 14.33 1.31
CA LEU A 526 1.71 14.83 2.25
C LEU A 526 0.28 14.46 1.86
N ARG A 527 -0.04 13.17 1.97
CA ARG A 527 -1.37 12.57 1.77
C ARG A 527 -2.03 12.35 3.12
N PHE A 528 -2.52 13.42 3.74
CA PHE A 528 -3.06 13.39 5.09
C PHE A 528 -4.37 12.60 5.17
N GLY A 529 -4.32 11.48 5.89
CA GLY A 529 -5.45 10.55 6.05
C GLY A 529 -6.18 10.70 7.37
N ALA A 530 -5.53 11.21 8.41
CA ALA A 530 -6.13 11.46 9.71
C ALA A 530 -5.47 12.63 10.45
N PHE A 531 -6.20 13.20 11.41
CA PHE A 531 -5.70 14.27 12.27
C PHE A 531 -6.51 14.36 13.57
N ASP A 532 -5.93 15.02 14.58
CA ASP A 532 -6.62 15.43 15.80
C ASP A 532 -5.98 16.71 16.38
N PHE A 533 -6.73 17.40 17.24
CA PHE A 533 -6.28 18.63 17.88
C PHE A 533 -5.61 18.37 19.22
N PHE A 534 -4.58 19.16 19.53
CA PHE A 534 -4.09 19.22 20.89
C PHE A 534 -5.11 19.93 21.80
N PRO A 535 -5.14 19.61 23.12
CA PRO A 535 -6.09 20.22 24.05
C PRO A 535 -6.02 21.76 24.14
N ASP A 536 -4.88 22.35 23.78
CA ASP A 536 -4.68 23.80 23.71
C ASP A 536 -5.52 24.47 22.62
N GLY A 537 -5.90 23.74 21.57
CA GLY A 537 -6.60 24.28 20.40
C GLY A 537 -5.74 25.20 19.53
N LYS A 538 -4.43 25.18 19.67
CA LYS A 538 -3.48 25.96 18.85
C LYS A 538 -2.79 25.10 17.80
N ARG A 539 -2.68 23.80 18.09
CA ARG A 539 -1.94 22.83 17.29
C ARG A 539 -2.82 21.65 16.87
N ALA A 540 -2.43 21.01 15.77
CA ALA A 540 -2.97 19.72 15.35
C ALA A 540 -1.83 18.77 14.93
N ALA A 541 -2.03 17.47 15.15
CA ALA A 541 -1.19 16.42 14.58
C ALA A 541 -1.91 15.77 13.40
N LEU A 542 -1.20 15.52 12.29
CA LEU A 542 -1.74 14.95 11.07
C LEU A 542 -0.86 13.77 10.62
N SER A 543 -1.49 12.62 10.32
CA SER A 543 -0.79 11.46 9.77
C SER A 543 -1.00 11.33 8.27
N THR A 544 0.04 10.91 7.55
CA THR A 544 -0.01 10.64 6.12
C THR A 544 -0.19 9.15 5.85
N TRP A 545 -0.85 8.82 4.73
CA TRP A 545 -0.91 7.42 4.27
C TRP A 545 0.48 6.78 4.13
N ASN A 546 1.51 7.58 3.83
CA ASN A 546 2.89 7.12 3.64
C ASN A 546 3.69 6.90 4.94
N GLY A 547 3.11 7.16 6.12
CA GLY A 547 3.74 6.82 7.40
C GLY A 547 4.38 7.97 8.16
N ASP A 548 4.21 9.21 7.71
CA ASP A 548 4.64 10.39 8.46
C ASP A 548 3.58 10.91 9.43
N VAL A 549 4.02 11.57 10.50
CA VAL A 549 3.23 12.45 11.36
C VAL A 549 3.83 13.86 11.33
N TRP A 550 2.97 14.85 11.13
CA TRP A 550 3.32 16.27 11.12
C TRP A 550 2.53 17.00 12.20
N ILE A 551 3.16 17.99 12.83
CA ILE A 551 2.48 18.94 13.72
C ILE A 551 2.39 20.27 12.99
N VAL A 552 1.19 20.84 12.99
CA VAL A 552 0.94 22.23 12.58
C VAL A 552 0.60 23.07 13.80
N ASP A 553 1.25 24.22 13.92
CA ASP A 553 1.00 25.24 14.92
C ASP A 553 0.50 26.54 14.27
N GLY A 554 -0.14 27.39 15.07
CA GLY A 554 -0.66 28.69 14.66
C GLY A 554 -2.13 28.70 14.25
N LEU A 555 -2.92 27.70 14.67
CA LEU A 555 -4.35 27.61 14.30
C LEU A 555 -5.21 28.74 14.90
N ASP A 556 -4.73 29.39 15.96
CA ASP A 556 -5.37 30.51 16.66
C ASP A 556 -4.81 31.89 16.26
N ARG A 557 -3.79 31.95 15.40
CA ARG A 557 -3.12 33.21 15.05
C ARG A 557 -3.96 34.09 14.14
N GLU A 558 -4.00 35.37 14.45
CA GLU A 558 -4.72 36.38 13.66
C GLU A 558 -4.00 36.76 12.35
N ASP A 559 -2.67 36.68 12.33
CA ASP A 559 -1.85 36.94 11.14
C ASP A 559 -1.97 35.83 10.07
N GLY A 560 -2.64 34.73 10.41
CA GLY A 560 -2.88 33.60 9.53
C GLY A 560 -1.63 32.79 9.19
N LYS A 561 -0.53 32.91 9.93
CA LYS A 561 0.66 32.08 9.72
C LYS A 561 0.50 30.69 10.32
N LEU A 562 0.97 29.67 9.61
CA LEU A 562 1.01 28.28 10.05
C LEU A 562 2.45 27.78 10.05
N PHE A 563 2.83 27.02 11.07
CA PHE A 563 4.17 26.47 11.22
C PHE A 563 4.11 24.95 11.27
N TRP A 564 4.75 24.29 10.30
CA TRP A 564 4.74 22.84 10.15
C TRP A 564 6.08 22.25 10.57
N LYS A 565 6.05 21.26 11.45
CA LYS A 565 7.21 20.45 11.82
C LYS A 565 6.91 18.97 11.61
N ARG A 566 7.84 18.26 10.97
CA ARG A 566 7.78 16.80 10.84
C ARG A 566 8.10 16.19 12.20
N PHE A 567 7.18 15.41 12.75
CA PHE A 567 7.26 14.88 14.12
C PHE A 567 7.69 13.42 14.15
N GLY A 568 7.22 12.60 13.19
CA GLY A 568 7.59 11.19 13.14
C GLY A 568 7.46 10.59 11.74
N THR A 569 8.10 9.44 11.52
CA THR A 569 8.14 8.75 10.22
C THR A 569 8.09 7.23 10.38
N GLY A 570 7.88 6.51 9.28
CA GLY A 570 8.09 5.07 9.22
C GLY A 570 6.91 4.21 9.70
N LEU A 571 5.72 4.80 9.88
CA LEU A 571 4.49 4.08 10.25
C LEU A 571 3.85 3.37 9.04
N TYR A 572 3.08 2.30 9.26
CA TYR A 572 2.49 1.50 8.18
C TYR A 572 1.04 1.92 7.87
N ASP A 573 0.77 2.48 6.69
CA ASP A 573 -0.59 2.86 6.24
C ASP A 573 -1.33 3.69 7.31
N ALA A 574 -0.72 4.79 7.78
CA ALA A 574 -1.16 5.56 8.95
C ALA A 574 -2.44 6.38 8.70
N LEU A 575 -3.59 5.69 8.61
CA LEU A 575 -4.90 6.24 8.23
C LEU A 575 -5.84 6.47 9.41
N GLY A 576 -5.36 6.37 10.65
CA GLY A 576 -6.06 6.80 11.85
C GLY A 576 -5.13 7.51 12.82
N LEU A 577 -5.62 8.58 13.46
CA LEU A 577 -4.88 9.35 14.46
C LEU A 577 -5.86 9.88 15.50
N LYS A 578 -5.47 9.80 16.78
CA LYS A 578 -6.19 10.36 17.92
C LYS A 578 -5.18 10.91 18.93
N ILE A 579 -5.46 12.06 19.53
CA ILE A 579 -4.70 12.56 20.67
C ILE A 579 -5.44 12.18 21.94
N VAL A 580 -4.79 11.38 22.80
CA VAL A 580 -5.32 10.90 24.09
C VAL A 580 -4.34 11.33 25.16
N ASP A 581 -4.81 12.04 26.19
CA ASP A 581 -3.98 12.59 27.27
C ASP A 581 -2.76 13.38 26.77
N GLY A 582 -2.95 14.15 25.69
CA GLY A 582 -1.89 14.94 25.05
C GLY A 582 -0.85 14.13 24.26
N LYS A 583 -0.98 12.80 24.18
CA LYS A 583 -0.11 11.91 23.41
C LYS A 583 -0.75 11.55 22.07
N ILE A 584 0.07 11.50 21.02
CA ILE A 584 -0.38 11.12 19.67
C ILE A 584 -0.41 9.60 19.57
N LEU A 585 -1.59 9.04 19.29
CA LEU A 585 -1.76 7.64 18.93
C LEU A 585 -2.11 7.54 17.44
N VAL A 586 -1.41 6.65 16.74
CA VAL A 586 -1.59 6.42 15.30
C VAL A 586 -2.01 4.97 15.07
N ASN A 587 -3.12 4.79 14.37
CA ASN A 587 -3.56 3.50 13.89
C ASN A 587 -2.94 3.23 12.52
N GLY A 588 -1.97 2.31 12.50
CA GLY A 588 -1.43 1.72 11.30
C GLY A 588 -2.09 0.37 10.97
N ARG A 589 -1.75 -0.17 9.81
CA ARG A 589 -2.26 -1.49 9.39
C ARG A 589 -1.79 -2.63 10.31
N ASP A 590 -0.66 -2.45 10.97
CA ASP A 590 0.02 -3.43 11.82
C ASP A 590 -0.24 -3.26 13.31
N ARG A 591 -0.51 -2.05 13.80
CA ARG A 591 -0.64 -1.75 15.24
C ARG A 591 -1.21 -0.35 15.49
N ILE A 592 -1.60 -0.10 16.74
CA ILE A 592 -1.70 1.26 17.28
C ILE A 592 -0.36 1.62 17.92
N THR A 593 0.24 2.72 17.46
CA THR A 593 1.51 3.24 17.97
C THR A 593 1.26 4.52 18.78
N ARG A 594 1.79 4.58 20.01
CA ARG A 594 1.82 5.80 20.83
C ARG A 594 3.19 6.47 20.70
N LEU A 595 3.20 7.73 20.29
CA LEU A 595 4.43 8.48 20.03
C LEU A 595 4.84 9.31 21.25
N HIS A 596 6.12 9.25 21.58
CA HIS A 596 6.72 10.02 22.66
C HIS A 596 7.93 10.80 22.18
N ASP A 597 7.90 12.11 22.43
CA ASP A 597 9.08 12.96 22.46
C ASP A 597 9.70 12.82 23.86
N LEU A 598 10.91 12.25 23.95
CA LEU A 598 11.54 11.92 25.23
C LEU A 598 12.44 13.05 25.73
N ASN A 599 12.89 13.93 24.85
CA ASN A 599 13.86 14.99 25.15
C ASN A 599 13.30 16.41 24.96
N GLY A 600 12.06 16.56 24.50
CA GLY A 600 11.38 17.83 24.28
C GLY A 600 11.84 18.58 23.03
N ASP A 601 12.48 17.90 22.07
CA ASP A 601 13.02 18.55 20.87
C ASP A 601 11.97 18.76 19.75
N GLY A 602 10.74 18.27 19.95
CA GLY A 602 9.64 18.36 18.99
C GLY A 602 9.66 17.26 17.93
N GLU A 603 10.28 16.10 18.21
CA GLU A 603 10.24 14.89 17.41
C GLU A 603 9.90 13.65 18.26
N ALA A 604 9.35 12.61 17.65
CA ALA A 604 9.11 11.34 18.33
C ALA A 604 10.41 10.53 18.42
N ASP A 605 10.78 10.15 19.64
CA ASP A 605 11.92 9.28 19.95
C ASP A 605 11.49 7.86 20.28
N TYR A 606 10.34 7.67 20.93
CA TYR A 606 9.84 6.33 21.26
C TYR A 606 8.48 6.09 20.60
N TYR A 607 8.45 5.05 19.78
CA TYR A 607 7.30 4.56 19.05
C TYR A 607 6.80 3.33 19.78
N GLU A 608 6.03 3.57 20.83
CA GLU A 608 5.49 2.52 21.68
C GLU A 608 4.42 1.73 20.93
N SER A 609 4.51 0.40 21.01
CA SER A 609 3.48 -0.51 20.54
C SER A 609 2.35 -0.59 21.57
N PHE A 610 1.41 0.36 21.50
CA PHE A 610 0.27 0.41 22.42
C PHE A 610 -0.65 -0.81 22.27
N ASN A 611 -0.89 -1.27 21.03
CA ASN A 611 -1.56 -2.54 20.74
C ASN A 611 -1.11 -3.09 19.38
N ASP A 612 -0.66 -4.35 19.32
CA ASP A 612 -0.22 -5.02 18.09
C ASP A 612 -1.03 -6.28 17.75
N GLU A 613 -2.19 -6.47 18.38
CA GLU A 613 -2.98 -7.70 18.25
C GLU A 613 -3.74 -7.78 16.93
N VAL A 614 -3.94 -6.65 16.25
CA VAL A 614 -4.61 -6.62 14.95
C VAL A 614 -3.93 -7.55 13.94
N ILE A 615 -4.70 -8.41 13.28
CA ILE A 615 -4.17 -9.31 12.26
C ILE A 615 -4.01 -8.54 10.94
N ALA A 616 -2.84 -8.71 10.33
CA ALA A 616 -2.53 -8.26 8.98
C ALA A 616 -2.06 -9.46 8.13
N THR A 617 -2.15 -9.32 6.81
CA THR A 617 -1.70 -10.26 5.78
C THR A 617 -0.90 -9.51 4.71
N GLU A 618 -0.55 -10.19 3.62
CA GLU A 618 0.07 -9.63 2.42
C GLU A 618 -0.92 -8.93 1.47
N ALA A 619 -2.23 -9.06 1.70
CA ALA A 619 -3.27 -8.55 0.81
C ALA A 619 -3.14 -7.04 0.61
N PHE A 620 -3.12 -6.53 -0.62
CA PHE A 620 -2.84 -5.10 -0.84
C PHE A 620 -3.98 -4.16 -0.38
N HIS A 621 -5.20 -4.68 -0.21
CA HIS A 621 -6.42 -3.89 0.03
C HIS A 621 -7.12 -4.30 1.34
N GLU A 622 -6.40 -4.23 2.46
CA GLU A 622 -6.94 -4.45 3.81
C GLU A 622 -6.55 -3.31 4.76
N PHE A 623 -6.88 -2.08 4.40
CA PHE A 623 -6.55 -0.90 5.20
C PHE A 623 -7.16 -0.97 6.63
N SER A 624 -6.42 -0.42 7.59
CA SER A 624 -6.96 -0.03 8.91
C SER A 624 -7.29 1.45 8.84
N PHE A 625 -8.55 1.82 9.03
CA PHE A 625 -9.02 3.19 8.88
C PHE A 625 -9.44 3.79 10.22
N ASP A 626 -9.18 5.10 10.35
CA ASP A 626 -9.65 5.96 11.43
C ASP A 626 -9.14 5.55 12.82
N LEU A 627 -9.34 6.44 13.79
CA LEU A 627 -9.15 6.16 15.20
C LEU A 627 -10.07 7.09 15.99
N GLN A 628 -10.97 6.51 16.76
CA GLN A 628 -11.93 7.22 17.61
C GLN A 628 -11.71 6.82 19.06
N GLU A 629 -11.97 7.75 19.97
CA GLU A 629 -12.02 7.49 21.40
C GLU A 629 -13.48 7.54 21.84
N GLY A 630 -13.96 6.48 22.49
CA GLY A 630 -15.27 6.46 23.12
C GLY A 630 -15.27 7.18 24.48
N PRO A 631 -16.46 7.46 25.03
CA PRO A 631 -16.57 8.11 26.34
C PRO A 631 -16.03 7.26 27.51
N ASP A 632 -15.79 5.96 27.29
CA ASP A 632 -15.16 5.05 28.24
C ASP A 632 -13.63 5.01 28.13
N GLY A 633 -13.03 5.86 27.28
CA GLY A 633 -11.59 5.89 26.96
C GLY A 633 -11.13 4.78 26.02
N SER A 634 -12.04 3.93 25.52
CA SER A 634 -11.67 2.87 24.58
C SER A 634 -11.44 3.43 23.19
N LEU A 635 -10.51 2.81 22.47
CA LEU A 635 -10.23 3.17 21.10
C LEU A 635 -11.02 2.29 20.12
N TYR A 636 -11.51 2.89 19.05
CA TYR A 636 -12.26 2.22 18.00
C TYR A 636 -11.65 2.53 16.64
N PHE A 637 -11.56 1.51 15.79
CA PHE A 637 -11.14 1.66 14.39
C PHE A 637 -11.79 0.59 13.50
N SER A 638 -11.78 0.80 12.19
CA SER A 638 -12.28 -0.19 11.24
C SER A 638 -11.15 -0.85 10.46
N LYS A 639 -11.34 -2.12 10.11
CA LYS A 639 -10.41 -2.92 9.30
C LYS A 639 -11.12 -3.44 8.07
N ALA A 640 -10.65 -3.06 6.89
CA ALA A 640 -11.22 -3.50 5.63
C ALA A 640 -11.02 -5.01 5.40
N GLY A 641 -11.93 -5.61 4.62
CA GLY A 641 -11.73 -6.94 4.06
C GLY A 641 -10.65 -6.91 2.98
N PRO A 642 -9.85 -7.99 2.79
CA PRO A 642 -8.77 -8.07 1.82
C PRO A 642 -9.32 -8.22 0.40
N VAL A 643 -9.72 -7.10 -0.22
CA VAL A 643 -10.34 -7.11 -1.55
C VAL A 643 -9.31 -7.51 -2.62
N ARG A 644 -9.70 -8.37 -3.56
CA ARG A 644 -8.81 -8.78 -4.67
C ARG A 644 -8.55 -7.63 -5.65
N ALA A 645 -7.46 -7.74 -6.39
CA ALA A 645 -7.18 -6.84 -7.51
C ALA A 645 -8.35 -6.83 -8.50
N GLY A 646 -8.79 -5.64 -8.92
CA GLY A 646 -10.00 -5.46 -9.73
C GLY A 646 -11.30 -5.31 -8.92
N GLY A 647 -11.23 -5.36 -7.58
CA GLY A 647 -12.32 -4.95 -6.69
C GLY A 647 -13.38 -6.00 -6.38
N ARG A 648 -13.34 -7.16 -7.06
CA ARG A 648 -14.30 -8.27 -6.94
C ARG A 648 -13.80 -9.38 -6.01
N GLY A 649 -14.61 -9.71 -5.01
CA GLY A 649 -14.32 -10.76 -4.04
C GLY A 649 -13.15 -10.43 -3.11
N PHE A 650 -12.76 -11.43 -2.33
CA PHE A 650 -11.79 -11.28 -1.24
C PHE A 650 -10.70 -12.36 -1.30
N GLU A 651 -9.50 -12.02 -0.85
CA GLU A 651 -8.45 -12.99 -0.51
C GLU A 651 -8.81 -13.73 0.79
N LYS A 652 -7.84 -14.38 1.44
CA LYS A 652 -8.09 -15.13 2.69
C LYS A 652 -8.62 -14.19 3.78
N ILE A 653 -9.83 -14.45 4.26
CA ILE A 653 -10.45 -13.74 5.38
C ILE A 653 -9.92 -14.27 6.71
N LEU A 654 -9.55 -13.37 7.62
CA LEU A 654 -9.11 -13.66 9.00
C LEU A 654 -9.96 -12.85 10.03
N PRO A 655 -9.96 -13.20 11.33
CA PRO A 655 -10.94 -12.74 12.33
C PRO A 655 -11.17 -11.23 12.50
N HIS A 656 -10.27 -10.36 11.99
CA HIS A 656 -10.40 -8.91 12.10
C HIS A 656 -10.75 -8.23 10.77
N HIS A 657 -10.82 -8.96 9.65
CA HIS A 657 -11.11 -8.40 8.34
C HIS A 657 -12.58 -8.05 8.18
N GLY A 658 -12.88 -6.87 7.63
CA GLY A 658 -14.26 -6.44 7.42
C GLY A 658 -15.00 -6.20 8.74
N ALA A 659 -14.33 -5.61 9.72
CA ALA A 659 -14.83 -5.43 11.07
C ALA A 659 -14.57 -4.03 11.65
N ILE A 660 -15.36 -3.65 12.65
CA ILE A 660 -15.01 -2.56 13.59
C ILE A 660 -14.45 -3.20 14.85
N LEU A 661 -13.33 -2.67 15.33
CA LEU A 661 -12.55 -3.22 16.42
C LEU A 661 -12.50 -2.20 17.57
N ARG A 662 -12.60 -2.69 18.81
CA ARG A 662 -12.45 -1.92 20.05
C ARG A 662 -11.21 -2.39 20.81
N ILE A 663 -10.40 -1.44 21.26
CA ILE A 663 -9.25 -1.64 22.14
C ILE A 663 -9.57 -0.97 23.48
N PRO A 664 -9.54 -1.70 24.61
CA PRO A 664 -9.74 -1.10 25.92
C PRO A 664 -8.71 0.01 26.23
N PRO A 665 -8.98 0.92 27.19
CA PRO A 665 -8.09 2.06 27.48
C PRO A 665 -6.67 1.64 27.90
N ASN A 666 -6.51 0.43 28.44
CA ASN A 666 -5.22 -0.12 28.84
C ASN A 666 -4.39 -0.69 27.67
N GLY A 667 -4.89 -0.65 26.44
CA GLY A 667 -4.24 -1.16 25.24
C GLY A 667 -4.22 -2.69 25.10
N LYS A 668 -4.78 -3.44 26.05
CA LYS A 668 -4.72 -4.92 26.10
C LYS A 668 -6.00 -5.54 25.56
N GLY A 669 -5.84 -6.46 24.61
CA GLY A 669 -6.95 -7.16 23.99
C GLY A 669 -7.55 -6.39 22.81
N ILE A 670 -8.34 -7.11 22.01
CA ILE A 670 -9.10 -6.57 20.90
C ILE A 670 -10.48 -7.23 20.85
N GLN A 671 -11.52 -6.42 20.64
CA GLN A 671 -12.90 -6.88 20.57
C GLN A 671 -13.50 -6.53 19.21
N VAL A 672 -14.21 -7.47 18.60
CA VAL A 672 -14.94 -7.25 17.35
C VAL A 672 -16.33 -6.71 17.69
N MET A 673 -16.63 -5.49 17.23
CA MET A 673 -17.89 -4.79 17.52
C MET A 673 -18.94 -4.95 16.43
N ALA A 674 -18.50 -5.09 15.17
CA ALA A 674 -19.37 -5.29 14.02
C ALA A 674 -18.59 -6.06 12.94
N THR A 675 -19.29 -6.83 12.11
CA THR A 675 -18.70 -7.63 11.03
C THR A 675 -19.39 -7.40 9.69
N GLY A 676 -18.91 -8.03 8.63
CA GLY A 676 -19.52 -7.96 7.30
C GLY A 676 -19.30 -6.64 6.57
N LEU A 677 -18.23 -5.89 6.90
CA LEU A 677 -17.86 -4.66 6.19
C LEU A 677 -16.91 -4.98 5.02
N ARG A 678 -16.93 -4.15 3.98
CA ARG A 678 -16.06 -4.31 2.80
C ARG A 678 -14.80 -3.48 2.91
N ALA A 679 -14.94 -2.16 2.82
CA ALA A 679 -13.84 -1.19 2.87
C ALA A 679 -14.30 0.10 3.58
N PRO A 680 -14.57 0.01 4.90
CA PRO A 680 -15.15 1.10 5.67
C PRO A 680 -14.11 2.19 5.98
N ASN A 681 -14.00 3.18 5.10
CA ASN A 681 -13.04 4.30 5.19
C ASN A 681 -13.31 5.29 6.37
N GLY A 682 -14.29 4.96 7.18
CA GLY A 682 -14.09 4.92 8.61
C GLY A 682 -15.37 5.18 9.36
N ILE A 683 -15.23 5.67 10.58
CA ILE A 683 -16.27 5.48 11.60
C ILE A 683 -16.50 6.76 12.42
N SER A 684 -17.48 6.67 13.32
CA SER A 684 -17.62 7.54 14.49
C SER A 684 -18.30 6.76 15.61
N ILE A 685 -18.02 7.13 16.86
CA ILE A 685 -18.79 6.74 18.04
C ILE A 685 -19.66 7.93 18.49
N SER A 686 -20.87 7.68 18.97
CA SER A 686 -21.75 8.73 19.52
C SER A 686 -21.21 9.28 20.83
N PRO A 687 -21.50 10.55 21.18
CA PRO A 687 -21.04 11.15 22.44
C PRO A 687 -21.44 10.37 23.70
N ASP A 688 -22.58 9.68 23.65
CA ASP A 688 -23.08 8.82 24.74
C ASP A 688 -22.53 7.38 24.69
N GLY A 689 -21.72 7.03 23.69
CA GLY A 689 -21.08 5.73 23.54
C GLY A 689 -22.02 4.59 23.11
N LYS A 690 -23.29 4.88 22.79
CA LYS A 690 -24.31 3.86 22.50
C LYS A 690 -24.36 3.43 21.03
N VAL A 691 -23.79 4.22 20.12
CA VAL A 691 -23.90 3.98 18.67
C VAL A 691 -22.56 4.17 17.99
N LEU A 692 -22.12 3.12 17.30
CA LEU A 692 -21.09 3.21 16.27
C LEU A 692 -21.73 3.51 14.92
N THR A 693 -21.02 4.26 14.08
CA THR A 693 -21.42 4.53 12.70
C THR A 693 -20.27 4.19 11.78
N SER A 694 -20.60 3.77 10.56
CA SER A 694 -19.59 3.55 9.52
C SER A 694 -20.16 3.82 8.14
N GLY A 695 -19.37 4.49 7.31
CA GLY A 695 -19.54 4.42 5.86
C GLY A 695 -18.91 3.14 5.33
N ASP A 696 -19.48 2.54 4.27
CA ASP A 696 -18.87 1.41 3.59
C ASP A 696 -18.99 1.54 2.06
N ASN A 697 -17.98 1.07 1.34
CA ASN A 697 -17.79 1.35 -0.09
C ASN A 697 -18.38 0.25 -0.98
N GLU A 698 -19.05 0.66 -2.06
CA GLU A 698 -19.66 -0.22 -3.08
C GLU A 698 -18.69 -1.29 -3.62
N GLY A 699 -19.14 -2.55 -3.66
CA GLY A 699 -18.50 -3.66 -4.40
C GLY A 699 -19.11 -5.02 -4.04
N SER A 700 -18.32 -6.09 -3.99
CA SER A 700 -18.83 -7.44 -3.70
C SER A 700 -19.61 -7.51 -2.39
N TRP A 701 -20.86 -7.96 -2.46
CA TRP A 701 -21.82 -7.99 -1.34
C TRP A 701 -22.23 -6.63 -0.77
N MET A 702 -21.78 -5.54 -1.39
CA MET A 702 -22.08 -4.17 -1.00
C MET A 702 -22.68 -3.44 -2.21
N PRO A 703 -24.02 -3.54 -2.43
CA PRO A 703 -24.69 -3.09 -3.65
C PRO A 703 -24.41 -1.64 -4.03
N GLN A 704 -24.26 -0.80 -3.01
CA GLN A 704 -23.99 0.62 -3.10
C GLN A 704 -23.31 1.10 -1.81
N CYS A 705 -22.69 2.28 -1.82
CA CYS A 705 -22.27 2.92 -0.58
C CYS A 705 -23.46 3.06 0.40
N ARG A 706 -23.17 2.92 1.69
CA ARG A 706 -24.18 3.01 2.75
C ARG A 706 -23.62 3.60 4.02
N LEU A 707 -24.52 4.12 4.85
CA LEU A 707 -24.23 4.58 6.20
C LEU A 707 -24.88 3.62 7.20
N ASN A 708 -24.05 2.97 8.01
CA ASN A 708 -24.47 2.04 9.06
C ASN A 708 -24.73 2.78 10.36
N TRP A 709 -25.74 2.32 11.09
CA TRP A 709 -26.02 2.68 12.47
C TRP A 709 -25.96 1.41 13.31
N ILE A 710 -24.98 1.34 14.20
CA ILE A 710 -24.55 0.10 14.86
C ILE A 710 -24.75 0.30 16.36
N PRO A 711 -25.80 -0.29 16.96
CA PRO A 711 -25.97 -0.28 18.41
C PRO A 711 -24.77 -0.97 19.09
N VAL A 712 -24.17 -0.29 20.06
CA VAL A 712 -23.06 -0.87 20.83
C VAL A 712 -23.60 -1.91 21.80
N GLY A 713 -23.00 -3.10 21.78
CA GLY A 713 -23.41 -4.23 22.64
C GLY A 713 -24.33 -5.24 21.93
N GLU A 714 -24.78 -4.95 20.72
CA GLU A 714 -25.60 -5.86 19.92
C GLU A 714 -24.80 -6.42 18.72
N PRO A 715 -25.02 -7.68 18.30
CA PRO A 715 -24.40 -8.21 17.09
C PRO A 715 -24.87 -7.44 15.85
N TYR A 716 -23.93 -6.96 15.03
CA TYR A 716 -24.23 -6.29 13.76
C TYR A 716 -23.45 -6.90 12.60
N PHE A 717 -24.14 -7.18 11.50
CA PHE A 717 -23.59 -7.70 10.25
C PHE A 717 -23.94 -6.80 9.07
N ALA A 718 -22.91 -6.20 8.49
CA ALA A 718 -23.03 -5.21 7.45
C ALA A 718 -23.24 -5.78 6.03
N GLY A 719 -23.34 -7.10 5.86
CA GLY A 719 -23.77 -7.71 4.61
C GLY A 719 -22.70 -8.35 3.73
N VAL A 720 -21.41 -8.17 4.01
CA VAL A 720 -20.35 -8.91 3.32
C VAL A 720 -20.24 -10.32 3.86
N VAL A 721 -20.89 -11.26 3.20
CA VAL A 721 -21.00 -12.67 3.65
C VAL A 721 -19.64 -13.31 3.99
N PRO A 722 -18.58 -13.19 3.16
CA PRO A 722 -17.28 -13.77 3.49
C PRO A 722 -16.64 -13.21 4.77
N ALA A 723 -17.00 -11.99 5.18
CA ALA A 723 -16.50 -11.31 6.37
C ALA A 723 -17.50 -11.32 7.54
N ALA A 724 -18.47 -12.24 7.53
CA ALA A 724 -19.47 -12.33 8.59
C ALA A 724 -18.89 -12.74 9.95
N HIS A 725 -17.83 -13.56 9.95
CA HIS A 725 -17.23 -14.18 11.15
C HIS A 725 -18.24 -14.89 12.05
N ARG A 726 -19.25 -15.52 11.43
CA ARG A 726 -20.32 -16.28 12.09
C ARG A 726 -20.23 -17.75 11.68
N ARG A 727 -20.60 -18.65 12.59
CA ARG A 727 -20.64 -20.10 12.32
C ARG A 727 -21.65 -20.43 11.21
N GLU A 728 -22.82 -19.80 11.27
CA GLU A 728 -23.84 -19.91 10.24
C GLU A 728 -23.73 -18.75 9.25
N THR A 729 -23.89 -19.06 7.97
CA THR A 729 -23.86 -18.06 6.91
C THR A 729 -25.10 -17.17 7.01
N PRO A 730 -24.95 -15.85 7.20
CA PRO A 730 -26.10 -14.95 7.27
C PRO A 730 -26.90 -14.95 5.96
N LYS A 731 -28.23 -15.01 6.09
CA LYS A 731 -29.17 -14.93 4.95
C LYS A 731 -29.64 -13.51 4.66
N ILE A 732 -29.39 -12.58 5.58
CA ILE A 732 -29.75 -11.17 5.50
C ILE A 732 -28.72 -10.34 6.26
N TYR A 733 -28.66 -9.05 5.98
CA TYR A 733 -27.84 -8.07 6.68
C TYR A 733 -28.71 -7.19 7.58
N ASP A 734 -28.08 -6.58 8.56
CA ASP A 734 -28.75 -5.59 9.42
C ASP A 734 -28.96 -4.28 8.63
N ASP A 735 -30.16 -3.71 8.78
CA ASP A 735 -30.58 -2.52 8.04
C ASP A 735 -29.56 -1.38 8.24
N PRO A 736 -29.07 -0.73 7.17
CA PRO A 736 -28.31 0.50 7.31
C PRO A 736 -29.26 1.66 7.64
N LEU A 737 -28.70 2.76 8.13
CA LEU A 737 -29.45 4.02 8.26
C LEU A 737 -29.97 4.46 6.88
N CYS A 738 -29.07 4.45 5.89
CA CYS A 738 -29.44 4.67 4.50
C CYS A 738 -28.41 4.13 3.50
N TRP A 739 -28.87 3.86 2.29
CA TRP A 739 -28.07 3.71 1.08
C TRP A 739 -27.90 5.06 0.39
N ILE A 740 -26.74 5.27 -0.24
CA ILE A 740 -26.39 6.52 -0.91
C ILE A 740 -25.98 6.23 -2.36
N PRO A 741 -26.66 6.75 -3.39
CA PRO A 741 -26.37 6.38 -4.78
C PRO A 741 -24.94 6.69 -5.20
N TRP A 742 -24.36 5.87 -6.09
CA TRP A 742 -22.96 5.99 -6.52
C TRP A 742 -22.58 7.40 -7.02
N ASP A 743 -23.47 8.08 -7.74
CA ASP A 743 -23.23 9.42 -8.26
C ASP A 743 -23.28 10.51 -7.18
N VAL A 744 -23.77 10.18 -5.98
CA VAL A 744 -23.81 11.03 -4.80
C VAL A 744 -22.64 10.71 -3.87
N ASP A 745 -22.40 9.42 -3.62
CA ASP A 745 -21.24 8.89 -2.92
C ASP A 745 -20.81 7.53 -3.50
N ASN A 746 -19.64 7.49 -4.14
CA ASN A 746 -19.04 6.26 -4.68
C ASN A 746 -17.86 5.73 -3.85
N SER A 747 -17.52 6.41 -2.76
CA SER A 747 -16.52 5.97 -1.79
C SER A 747 -16.75 6.79 -0.55
N SER A 748 -17.41 6.21 0.45
CA SER A 748 -17.67 6.88 1.71
C SER A 748 -16.36 7.29 2.41
N GLY A 749 -16.44 8.36 3.17
CA GLY A 749 -15.41 8.83 4.09
C GLY A 749 -15.88 8.63 5.52
N GLY A 750 -15.45 9.54 6.40
CA GLY A 750 -15.82 9.53 7.81
C GLY A 750 -17.14 10.12 8.20
N GLN A 751 -17.44 9.93 9.48
CA GLN A 751 -18.57 10.54 10.15
C GLN A 751 -18.06 11.37 11.32
N CYS A 752 -18.81 12.40 11.68
CA CYS A 752 -18.45 13.29 12.77
C CYS A 752 -19.73 13.85 13.40
N TRP A 753 -19.83 13.74 14.73
CA TRP A 753 -20.91 14.37 15.48
C TRP A 753 -20.63 15.85 15.67
N VAL A 754 -21.65 16.68 15.51
CA VAL A 754 -21.55 18.11 15.78
C VAL A 754 -21.54 18.34 17.28
N THR A 755 -20.42 18.82 17.81
CA THR A 755 -20.21 19.00 19.26
C THR A 755 -20.39 20.44 19.75
N SER A 756 -20.82 21.35 18.87
CA SER A 756 -20.91 22.77 19.21
C SER A 756 -22.02 23.50 18.49
N LYS A 757 -22.85 24.21 19.28
CA LYS A 757 -23.82 25.22 18.80
C LYS A 757 -23.19 26.38 18.02
N SER A 758 -21.88 26.62 18.18
CA SER A 758 -21.17 27.67 17.43
C SER A 758 -21.00 27.33 15.94
N TRP A 759 -21.40 26.14 15.52
CA TRP A 759 -21.36 25.69 14.12
C TRP A 759 -22.74 25.72 13.41
N GLY A 760 -23.72 26.42 13.98
CA GLY A 760 -25.06 26.53 13.45
C GLY A 760 -26.05 25.57 14.14
N PRO A 761 -27.19 25.27 13.52
CA PRO A 761 -28.36 24.69 14.20
C PRO A 761 -28.27 23.17 14.42
N PHE A 762 -27.11 22.55 14.22
CA PHE A 762 -26.97 21.10 14.09
C PHE A 762 -26.24 20.44 15.28
N GLU A 763 -26.09 21.10 16.42
CA GLU A 763 -25.48 20.48 17.60
C GLU A 763 -26.17 19.15 17.95
N GLY A 764 -25.38 18.11 18.19
CA GLY A 764 -25.86 16.75 18.43
C GLY A 764 -26.19 15.93 17.17
N ASP A 765 -26.16 16.54 15.98
CA ASP A 765 -26.41 15.82 14.73
C ASP A 765 -25.16 15.11 14.19
N LEU A 766 -25.40 14.11 13.33
CA LEU A 766 -24.35 13.39 12.62
C LEU A 766 -24.09 14.02 11.25
N LEU A 767 -22.81 14.13 10.89
CA LEU A 767 -22.33 14.46 9.55
C LEU A 767 -21.72 13.24 8.88
N HIS A 768 -21.84 13.16 7.56
CA HIS A 768 -21.22 12.13 6.74
C HIS A 768 -20.35 12.78 5.64
N LEU A 769 -19.18 12.20 5.40
CA LEU A 769 -18.24 12.64 4.37
C LEU A 769 -18.24 11.65 3.21
N SER A 770 -18.15 12.15 1.98
CA SER A 770 -17.79 11.33 0.82
C SER A 770 -16.36 11.62 0.39
N TYR A 771 -15.51 10.59 0.48
CA TYR A 771 -14.16 10.63 -0.07
C TYR A 771 -14.20 10.76 -1.60
N GLY A 772 -15.09 10.00 -2.23
CA GLY A 772 -15.15 9.86 -3.68
C GLY A 772 -15.69 11.09 -4.41
N THR A 773 -16.77 11.70 -3.91
CA THR A 773 -17.36 12.91 -4.52
C THR A 773 -16.91 14.22 -3.87
N CYS A 774 -16.03 14.14 -2.86
CA CYS A 774 -15.49 15.30 -2.14
C CYS A 774 -16.62 16.15 -1.55
N SER A 775 -17.45 15.53 -0.71
CA SER A 775 -18.71 16.12 -0.23
C SER A 775 -18.89 15.98 1.27
N LEU A 776 -19.61 16.94 1.86
CA LEU A 776 -20.11 16.91 3.23
C LEU A 776 -21.63 16.79 3.18
N PHE A 777 -22.18 15.92 4.01
CA PHE A 777 -23.61 15.67 4.10
C PHE A 777 -24.11 15.84 5.53
N LYS A 778 -25.28 16.46 5.66
CA LYS A 778 -26.10 16.38 6.87
C LYS A 778 -26.82 15.05 6.86
N VAL A 779 -26.73 14.30 7.95
CA VAL A 779 -27.51 13.07 8.15
C VAL A 779 -28.84 13.45 8.81
N LEU A 780 -29.92 12.95 8.24
CA LEU A 780 -31.28 13.05 8.77
C LEU A 780 -31.63 11.69 9.36
N VAL A 781 -31.98 11.65 10.64
CA VAL A 781 -32.26 10.40 11.36
C VAL A 781 -33.74 10.35 11.72
N ASP A 782 -34.41 9.28 11.31
CA ASP A 782 -35.75 8.90 11.72
C ASP A 782 -35.66 7.68 12.65
N ARG A 783 -36.05 7.88 13.91
CA ARG A 783 -36.07 6.84 14.93
C ARG A 783 -37.42 6.14 14.94
N GLY A 784 -37.38 4.81 14.98
CA GLY A 784 -38.57 3.96 15.07
C GLY A 784 -39.32 4.14 16.39
N GLU A 785 -40.63 3.99 16.33
CA GLU A 785 -41.55 4.08 17.46
C GLU A 785 -42.38 2.80 17.54
N GLY A 786 -42.98 2.52 18.71
CA GLY A 786 -43.82 1.34 18.92
C GLY A 786 -43.10 0.03 18.56
N PRO A 787 -43.61 -0.77 17.59
CA PRO A 787 -43.00 -2.05 17.22
C PRO A 787 -41.61 -1.91 16.57
N ASP A 788 -41.25 -0.72 16.09
CA ASP A 788 -39.94 -0.43 15.49
C ASP A 788 -39.00 0.31 16.47
N ALA A 789 -39.37 0.41 17.75
CA ALA A 789 -38.52 1.02 18.77
C ALA A 789 -37.11 0.38 18.78
N GLY A 790 -36.08 1.21 18.76
CA GLY A 790 -34.68 0.77 18.66
C GLY A 790 -34.14 0.67 17.22
N ARG A 791 -35.02 0.60 16.20
CA ARG A 791 -34.61 0.68 14.78
C ARG A 791 -34.41 2.13 14.35
N VAL A 792 -33.59 2.33 13.32
CA VAL A 792 -33.40 3.63 12.69
C VAL A 792 -33.46 3.53 11.17
N GLN A 793 -33.84 4.64 10.56
CA GLN A 793 -33.74 4.87 9.12
C GLN A 793 -33.44 6.35 8.90
N GLY A 794 -33.26 6.76 7.64
CA GLY A 794 -33.06 8.16 7.36
C GLY A 794 -32.46 8.40 6.01
N GLY A 795 -31.72 9.50 5.90
CA GLY A 795 -31.11 9.92 4.66
C GLY A 795 -30.04 10.98 4.83
N VAL A 796 -29.55 11.48 3.70
CA VAL A 796 -28.52 12.49 3.61
C VAL A 796 -28.94 13.62 2.70
N VAL A 797 -28.51 14.84 3.04
CA VAL A 797 -28.62 16.02 2.20
C VAL A 797 -27.26 16.72 2.12
N ARG A 798 -26.86 17.11 0.90
CA ARG A 798 -25.52 17.62 0.65
C ARG A 798 -25.40 19.08 1.08
N PHE A 799 -24.33 19.43 1.80
CA PHE A 799 -23.96 20.83 1.97
C PHE A 799 -23.47 21.41 0.64
N PRO A 800 -23.87 22.64 0.26
CA PRO A 800 -23.45 23.28 -0.99
C PRO A 800 -22.01 23.83 -0.89
N LEU A 801 -21.05 22.96 -0.55
CA LEU A 801 -19.65 23.28 -0.35
C LEU A 801 -18.77 22.54 -1.36
N ARG A 802 -17.60 23.13 -1.62
CA ARG A 802 -16.58 22.53 -2.48
C ARG A 802 -15.28 22.40 -1.70
N PHE A 803 -14.62 21.26 -1.88
CA PHE A 803 -13.33 20.97 -1.27
C PHE A 803 -12.28 20.77 -2.36
N ALA A 804 -11.05 21.22 -2.11
CA ALA A 804 -9.92 21.05 -3.03
C ALA A 804 -9.45 19.58 -3.15
N SER A 805 -9.72 18.74 -2.16
CA SER A 805 -9.37 17.32 -2.13
C SER A 805 -10.55 16.49 -1.60
N SER A 806 -10.37 15.18 -1.46
CA SER A 806 -11.36 14.27 -0.88
C SER A 806 -11.76 14.69 0.55
N ALA A 807 -13.01 14.38 0.91
CA ALA A 807 -13.52 14.55 2.26
C ALA A 807 -13.39 13.22 3.01
N MET A 808 -12.29 13.04 3.74
CA MET A 808 -11.94 11.73 4.32
C MET A 808 -12.16 11.66 5.82
N ARG A 809 -11.62 12.62 6.58
CA ARG A 809 -11.71 12.69 8.04
C ARG A 809 -12.08 14.11 8.46
N ALA A 810 -12.93 14.22 9.47
CA ALA A 810 -13.27 15.50 10.07
C ALA A 810 -13.29 15.44 11.60
N ARG A 811 -13.03 16.57 12.23
CA ARG A 811 -13.04 16.77 13.69
C ARG A 811 -13.51 18.19 14.00
N PHE A 812 -14.26 18.36 15.08
CA PHE A 812 -14.59 19.66 15.61
C PHE A 812 -13.43 20.19 16.45
N HIS A 813 -13.11 21.46 16.27
CA HIS A 813 -12.06 22.12 17.01
C HIS A 813 -12.45 22.34 18.48
N PRO A 814 -11.63 21.96 19.46
CA PRO A 814 -12.03 21.90 20.87
C PRO A 814 -12.33 23.27 21.50
N LYS A 815 -11.75 24.36 20.96
CA LYS A 815 -11.99 25.74 21.45
C LYS A 815 -13.02 26.54 20.63
N THR A 816 -12.85 26.59 19.31
CA THR A 816 -13.70 27.42 18.42
C THR A 816 -15.00 26.75 17.99
N GLY A 817 -15.16 25.44 18.20
CA GLY A 817 -16.33 24.68 17.78
C GLY A 817 -16.53 24.61 16.26
N GLN A 818 -15.52 24.96 15.45
CA GLN A 818 -15.62 24.88 13.99
C GLN A 818 -15.18 23.51 13.48
N LEU A 819 -15.78 23.05 12.38
CA LEU A 819 -15.43 21.78 11.75
C LEU A 819 -14.14 21.91 10.93
N TYR A 820 -13.23 20.98 11.07
CA TYR A 820 -12.05 20.84 10.21
C TYR A 820 -12.08 19.50 9.49
N LEU A 821 -11.42 19.44 8.34
CA LEU A 821 -11.44 18.30 7.45
C LEU A 821 -10.13 18.12 6.71
N VAL A 822 -9.68 16.87 6.60
CA VAL A 822 -8.57 16.46 5.74
C VAL A 822 -9.00 15.37 4.75
N GLY A 823 -8.23 15.24 3.68
CA GLY A 823 -8.26 14.08 2.81
C GLY A 823 -7.21 14.17 1.70
N PHE A 824 -7.01 13.07 0.99
CA PHE A 824 -6.02 12.94 -0.07
C PHE A 824 -6.55 12.18 -1.29
N LYS A 825 -5.84 12.30 -2.41
CA LYS A 825 -6.04 11.53 -3.63
C LYS A 825 -5.18 10.27 -3.60
N GLY A 826 -5.83 9.11 -3.50
CA GLY A 826 -5.17 7.80 -3.37
C GLY A 826 -5.79 6.73 -4.26
N TRP A 827 -7.11 6.63 -4.26
CA TRP A 827 -7.89 5.78 -5.16
C TRP A 827 -8.97 6.62 -5.86
N GLN A 828 -10.05 6.00 -6.35
CA GLN A 828 -11.11 6.68 -7.08
C GLN A 828 -11.71 7.84 -6.28
N THR A 829 -11.48 9.07 -6.74
CA THR A 829 -12.03 10.30 -6.17
C THR A 829 -12.08 11.42 -7.22
N SER A 830 -12.99 12.37 -7.02
CA SER A 830 -13.13 13.62 -7.79
C SER A 830 -12.17 14.72 -7.33
N ALA A 831 -11.27 14.43 -6.38
CA ALA A 831 -10.32 15.38 -5.82
C ALA A 831 -9.44 16.04 -6.89
N ALA A 832 -9.38 17.37 -6.85
CA ALA A 832 -8.56 18.18 -7.75
C ALA A 832 -7.10 18.26 -7.29
N ARG A 833 -6.86 18.32 -5.98
CA ARG A 833 -5.52 18.37 -5.36
C ARG A 833 -5.16 17.04 -4.70
N LEU A 834 -3.85 16.83 -4.50
CA LEU A 834 -3.31 15.63 -3.85
C LEU A 834 -3.79 15.49 -2.40
N SER A 835 -3.85 16.59 -1.65
CA SER A 835 -4.39 16.64 -0.30
C SER A 835 -4.93 18.04 -0.02
N ALA A 836 -5.74 18.18 1.03
CA ALA A 836 -6.18 19.47 1.53
C ALA A 836 -6.47 19.39 3.03
N PHE A 837 -6.27 20.50 3.73
CA PHE A 837 -6.72 20.71 5.10
C PHE A 837 -7.62 21.95 5.13
N HIS A 838 -8.88 21.78 5.49
CA HIS A 838 -9.88 22.85 5.46
C HIS A 838 -10.50 23.07 6.83
N ARG A 839 -10.90 24.32 7.09
CA ARG A 839 -11.87 24.67 8.12
C ARG A 839 -13.19 25.04 7.46
N ILE A 840 -14.27 24.39 7.86
CA ILE A 840 -15.63 24.75 7.49
C ILE A 840 -16.17 25.62 8.61
N ARG A 841 -16.21 26.93 8.35
CA ARG A 841 -16.58 27.94 9.35
C ARG A 841 -18.02 28.39 9.16
N TYR A 842 -18.80 28.36 10.23
CA TYR A 842 -20.11 28.99 10.28
C TYR A 842 -19.95 30.52 10.30
N THR A 843 -20.79 31.22 9.56
CA THR A 843 -20.70 32.68 9.38
C THR A 843 -21.70 33.47 10.21
N GLY A 844 -22.59 32.79 10.95
CA GLY A 844 -23.70 33.40 11.67
C GLY A 844 -24.96 33.61 10.82
N LYS A 845 -24.90 33.37 9.50
CA LYS A 845 -26.05 33.51 8.60
C LYS A 845 -26.99 32.30 8.66
N PRO A 846 -28.30 32.49 8.40
CA PRO A 846 -29.28 31.40 8.34
C PRO A 846 -28.80 30.22 7.49
N VAL A 847 -29.06 29.01 7.99
CA VAL A 847 -28.73 27.78 7.27
C VAL A 847 -29.98 27.33 6.55
N HIS A 848 -29.95 27.21 5.22
CA HIS A 848 -31.12 26.77 4.45
C HIS A 848 -31.01 25.30 4.04
N LEU A 849 -31.23 24.37 4.99
CA LEU A 849 -31.17 22.92 4.76
C LEU A 849 -32.30 22.18 5.52
N PRO A 850 -32.64 20.96 5.12
CA PRO A 850 -33.45 20.06 5.93
C PRO A 850 -32.74 19.77 7.27
N GLY A 851 -33.45 19.92 8.37
CA GLY A 851 -33.01 19.57 9.72
C GLY A 851 -33.44 18.17 10.15
N GLY A 852 -34.60 17.69 9.69
CA GLY A 852 -35.15 16.40 10.13
C GLY A 852 -36.09 15.73 9.13
N ILE A 853 -36.38 14.45 9.37
CA ILE A 853 -37.26 13.62 8.53
C ILE A 853 -38.11 12.68 9.40
N LYS A 854 -39.36 12.44 8.99
CA LYS A 854 -40.24 11.39 9.55
C LYS A 854 -41.02 10.73 8.42
N ILE A 855 -41.01 9.41 8.34
CA ILE A 855 -41.61 8.66 7.23
C ILE A 855 -42.83 7.88 7.73
N HIS A 856 -44.02 8.32 7.31
CA HIS A 856 -45.31 7.73 7.67
C HIS A 856 -45.82 6.82 6.56
N GLN A 857 -46.82 5.98 6.86
CA GLN A 857 -47.46 5.11 5.86
C GLN A 857 -48.06 5.87 4.66
N ASP A 858 -48.50 7.12 4.87
CA ASP A 858 -49.18 7.94 3.88
C ASP A 858 -48.33 9.08 3.31
N GLY A 859 -47.10 9.28 3.80
CA GLY A 859 -46.26 10.38 3.34
C GLY A 859 -44.97 10.58 4.11
N ILE A 860 -44.25 11.65 3.78
CA ILE A 860 -42.96 12.00 4.38
C ILE A 860 -43.03 13.44 4.88
N ARG A 861 -42.66 13.63 6.16
CA ARG A 861 -42.46 14.95 6.75
C ARG A 861 -40.99 15.32 6.68
N LEU A 862 -40.67 16.44 6.03
CA LEU A 862 -39.36 17.07 6.07
C LEU A 862 -39.44 18.34 6.91
N SER A 863 -38.52 18.50 7.86
CA SER A 863 -38.39 19.71 8.67
C SER A 863 -37.16 20.49 8.22
N PHE A 864 -37.24 21.81 8.21
CA PHE A 864 -36.23 22.74 7.73
C PHE A 864 -35.73 23.63 8.87
N THR A 865 -34.48 24.06 8.74
CA THR A 865 -33.82 24.93 9.73
C THR A 865 -34.40 26.34 9.76
N GLU A 866 -34.92 26.82 8.62
CA GLU A 866 -35.57 28.13 8.47
C GLU A 866 -37.04 27.98 8.06
N PRO A 867 -37.90 28.97 8.38
CA PRO A 867 -39.26 29.02 7.84
C PRO A 867 -39.28 29.11 6.32
N LEU A 868 -40.25 28.44 5.70
CA LEU A 868 -40.44 28.40 4.25
C LEU A 868 -41.49 29.40 3.79
N ASP A 869 -41.35 29.85 2.54
CA ASP A 869 -42.44 30.46 1.82
C ASP A 869 -43.58 29.45 1.61
N ARG A 870 -44.83 29.88 1.81
CA ARG A 870 -45.99 28.98 1.77
C ARG A 870 -46.32 28.55 0.35
N GLU A 871 -46.22 29.45 -0.62
CA GLU A 871 -46.64 29.20 -2.00
C GLU A 871 -45.79 28.08 -2.62
N THR A 872 -44.47 28.22 -2.55
CA THR A 872 -43.54 27.20 -3.07
C THR A 872 -43.53 25.93 -2.23
N ALA A 873 -43.72 26.02 -0.90
CA ALA A 873 -43.75 24.84 -0.03
C ALA A 873 -44.98 23.94 -0.23
N GLU A 874 -46.16 24.54 -0.48
CA GLU A 874 -47.42 23.81 -0.65
C GLU A 874 -47.73 23.44 -2.11
N ASP A 875 -46.96 23.95 -3.07
CA ASP A 875 -47.02 23.56 -4.48
C ASP A 875 -46.38 22.16 -4.71
N PRO A 876 -47.14 21.13 -5.12
CA PRO A 876 -46.58 19.81 -5.42
C PRO A 876 -45.55 19.79 -6.55
N GLU A 877 -45.59 20.73 -7.50
CA GLU A 877 -44.65 20.80 -8.64
C GLU A 877 -43.26 21.32 -8.22
N SER A 878 -43.16 21.96 -7.04
CA SER A 878 -41.90 22.34 -6.42
C SER A 878 -41.11 21.14 -5.85
N TRP A 879 -41.68 19.93 -5.94
CA TRP A 879 -41.13 18.69 -5.43
C TRP A 879 -41.08 17.59 -6.50
N SER A 880 -40.11 16.68 -6.39
CA SER A 880 -40.04 15.47 -7.23
C SER A 880 -39.54 14.30 -6.38
N VAL A 881 -40.24 13.17 -6.45
CA VAL A 881 -39.91 11.97 -5.68
C VAL A 881 -39.70 10.78 -6.61
N GLN A 882 -38.52 10.15 -6.52
CA GLN A 882 -38.17 8.92 -7.24
C GLN A 882 -37.79 7.81 -6.25
N ARG A 883 -38.01 6.54 -6.64
CA ARG A 883 -37.60 5.36 -5.85
C ARG A 883 -37.07 4.20 -6.68
N TRP A 884 -36.18 3.39 -6.10
CA TRP A 884 -35.63 2.18 -6.70
C TRP A 884 -34.95 1.28 -5.66
N ASN A 885 -34.69 0.03 -6.04
CA ASN A 885 -33.95 -0.94 -5.23
C ASN A 885 -32.60 -1.32 -5.85
N TYR A 886 -31.79 -2.00 -5.04
CA TYR A 886 -30.58 -2.66 -5.47
C TYR A 886 -30.69 -4.16 -5.21
N LYS A 887 -29.84 -4.94 -5.87
CA LYS A 887 -29.69 -6.38 -5.63
C LYS A 887 -28.46 -6.63 -4.74
N TRP A 888 -28.66 -7.30 -3.61
CA TRP A 888 -27.60 -7.85 -2.77
C TRP A 888 -27.08 -9.17 -3.36
N SER A 889 -25.82 -9.19 -3.79
CA SER A 889 -25.19 -10.33 -4.44
C SER A 889 -23.66 -10.28 -4.28
N PRO A 890 -22.93 -11.36 -4.58
CA PRO A 890 -21.47 -11.33 -4.62
C PRO A 890 -20.87 -10.46 -5.75
N ASP A 891 -21.68 -9.95 -6.68
CA ASP A 891 -21.23 -9.10 -7.77
C ASP A 891 -20.67 -7.77 -7.27
N TYR A 892 -19.85 -7.11 -8.09
CA TYR A 892 -19.39 -5.77 -7.76
C TYR A 892 -20.54 -4.78 -7.89
N GLY A 893 -20.99 -4.24 -6.76
CA GLY A 893 -22.05 -3.25 -6.71
C GLY A 893 -23.36 -3.81 -7.24
N SER A 894 -24.25 -2.91 -7.65
CA SER A 894 -25.56 -3.31 -8.17
C SER A 894 -26.12 -2.33 -9.18
N ARG A 895 -26.96 -2.86 -10.07
CA ARG A 895 -27.81 -2.02 -10.92
C ARG A 895 -28.95 -1.44 -10.08
N GLU A 896 -29.54 -0.37 -10.59
CA GLU A 896 -30.83 0.12 -10.09
C GLU A 896 -31.95 -0.79 -10.63
N TYR A 897 -32.93 -1.13 -9.78
CA TYR A 897 -34.10 -1.96 -10.11
C TYR A 897 -35.38 -1.19 -9.78
N SER A 898 -36.32 -1.17 -10.71
CA SER A 898 -37.64 -0.57 -10.48
C SER A 898 -38.42 -1.39 -9.46
N LEU A 899 -39.15 -0.68 -8.60
CA LEU A 899 -40.08 -1.27 -7.64
C LEU A 899 -41.40 -1.66 -8.33
N LYS A 900 -41.80 -0.91 -9.36
CA LYS A 900 -43.04 -1.11 -10.11
C LYS A 900 -42.92 -2.23 -11.16
N ASP A 901 -41.79 -2.31 -11.85
CA ASP A 901 -41.48 -3.34 -12.84
C ASP A 901 -40.09 -3.93 -12.59
N PRO A 902 -39.96 -5.07 -11.88
CA PRO A 902 -38.67 -5.67 -11.56
C PRO A 902 -37.81 -6.05 -12.77
N LYS A 903 -38.39 -6.13 -13.99
CA LYS A 903 -37.62 -6.37 -15.23
C LYS A 903 -36.94 -5.10 -15.73
N LYS A 904 -37.41 -3.92 -15.33
CA LYS A 904 -36.85 -2.62 -15.67
C LYS A 904 -35.62 -2.35 -14.79
N VAL A 905 -34.44 -2.45 -15.41
CA VAL A 905 -33.14 -2.31 -14.75
C VAL A 905 -32.30 -1.20 -15.37
N GLY A 906 -31.52 -0.49 -14.54
CA GLY A 906 -30.59 0.54 -14.98
C GLY A 906 -29.43 -0.02 -15.81
N SER A 907 -28.94 0.75 -16.78
CA SER A 907 -27.79 0.34 -17.60
C SER A 907 -26.48 0.32 -16.79
N THR A 908 -25.63 -0.67 -17.07
CA THR A 908 -24.20 -0.71 -16.64
C THR A 908 -23.24 -0.24 -17.74
N LYS A 909 -23.75 -0.01 -18.96
CA LYS A 909 -22.97 0.43 -20.11
C LYS A 909 -22.97 1.96 -20.17
N SER A 910 -21.85 2.55 -20.57
CA SER A 910 -21.67 4.00 -20.76
C SER A 910 -22.66 4.64 -21.75
N ARG A 911 -23.25 3.85 -22.65
CA ARG A 911 -24.19 4.33 -23.69
C ARG A 911 -25.68 4.08 -23.37
N GLY A 912 -26.02 3.50 -22.23
CA GLY A 912 -27.42 3.24 -21.84
C GLY A 912 -27.89 4.15 -20.70
N ASN A 913 -29.20 4.35 -20.57
CA ASN A 913 -29.75 5.15 -19.47
C ASN A 913 -29.52 4.42 -18.13
N LYS A 914 -28.58 4.93 -17.31
CA LYS A 914 -28.26 4.41 -15.97
C LYS A 914 -29.48 4.45 -15.04
N TYR A 915 -30.34 5.46 -15.22
CA TYR A 915 -31.44 5.80 -14.32
C TYR A 915 -32.80 5.26 -14.80
N ALA A 916 -32.81 4.37 -15.80
CA ALA A 916 -34.05 3.87 -16.39
C ALA A 916 -34.95 3.16 -15.36
N ALA A 917 -34.38 2.61 -14.30
CA ALA A 917 -35.10 1.89 -13.26
C ALA A 917 -35.72 2.76 -12.15
N ARG A 918 -35.53 4.08 -12.18
CA ARG A 918 -36.13 4.98 -11.18
C ARG A 918 -37.61 5.15 -11.47
N ASP A 919 -38.45 4.84 -10.48
CA ASP A 919 -39.89 5.04 -10.55
C ASP A 919 -40.23 6.42 -9.98
N GLU A 920 -40.91 7.25 -10.78
CA GLU A 920 -41.52 8.50 -10.29
C GLU A 920 -42.70 8.17 -9.36
N MET A 921 -42.80 8.89 -8.25
CA MET A 921 -43.90 8.80 -7.31
C MET A 921 -44.81 10.02 -7.44
N LYS A 922 -46.12 9.79 -7.45
CA LYS A 922 -47.10 10.88 -7.45
C LYS A 922 -47.16 11.51 -6.06
N ILE A 923 -46.98 12.84 -6.03
CA ILE A 923 -47.19 13.67 -4.85
C ILE A 923 -48.67 14.07 -4.85
N LEU A 924 -49.41 13.62 -3.85
CA LEU A 924 -50.85 13.84 -3.75
C LEU A 924 -51.18 15.22 -3.14
N SER A 925 -50.33 15.69 -2.22
CA SER A 925 -50.39 17.04 -1.67
C SER A 925 -49.09 17.36 -0.93
N ALA A 926 -48.69 18.63 -0.91
CA ALA A 926 -47.70 19.17 0.02
C ALA A 926 -48.43 20.10 1.01
N ARG A 927 -48.15 19.97 2.32
CA ARG A 927 -48.77 20.81 3.35
C ARG A 927 -47.72 21.36 4.29
N LEU A 928 -47.68 22.69 4.42
CA LEU A 928 -46.78 23.38 5.32
C LEU A 928 -47.38 23.40 6.74
N SER A 929 -46.56 23.09 7.74
CA SER A 929 -46.93 23.16 9.14
C SER A 929 -47.24 24.59 9.58
N LYS A 930 -47.97 24.74 10.69
CA LYS A 930 -48.36 26.05 11.23
C LYS A 930 -47.16 26.94 11.61
N ASP A 931 -46.05 26.33 12.02
CA ASP A 931 -44.80 27.04 12.33
C ASP A 931 -43.97 27.39 11.09
N GLY A 932 -44.43 27.02 9.89
CA GLY A 932 -43.76 27.28 8.62
C GLY A 932 -42.47 26.50 8.39
N ARG A 933 -42.14 25.51 9.24
CA ARG A 933 -40.82 24.84 9.21
C ARG A 933 -40.84 23.39 8.77
N SER A 934 -42.01 22.80 8.53
CA SER A 934 -42.11 21.40 8.10
C SER A 934 -43.12 21.23 6.98
N VAL A 935 -42.76 20.45 5.96
CA VAL A 935 -43.68 20.10 4.87
C VAL A 935 -43.98 18.62 4.96
N PHE A 936 -45.28 18.27 4.97
CA PHE A 936 -45.72 16.90 4.79
C PHE A 936 -46.10 16.65 3.33
N LEU A 937 -45.33 15.77 2.68
CA LEU A 937 -45.57 15.29 1.33
C LEU A 937 -46.39 14.00 1.41
N ARG A 938 -47.67 14.07 1.05
CA ARG A 938 -48.51 12.88 0.94
C ARG A 938 -48.17 12.17 -0.36
N LEU A 939 -47.77 10.91 -0.31
CA LEU A 939 -47.28 10.16 -1.47
C LEU A 939 -48.18 8.95 -1.77
N SER A 940 -48.35 8.63 -3.05
CA SER A 940 -49.05 7.40 -3.44
C SER A 940 -48.17 6.17 -3.26
N ASP A 941 -48.73 5.07 -2.73
CA ASP A 941 -48.07 3.75 -2.70
C ASP A 941 -46.71 3.71 -1.98
N LEU A 942 -46.54 4.48 -0.88
CA LEU A 942 -45.29 4.48 -0.12
C LEU A 942 -45.03 3.10 0.54
N LYS A 943 -43.82 2.57 0.31
CA LYS A 943 -43.39 1.22 0.73
C LYS A 943 -41.94 1.25 1.17
N ARG A 944 -41.50 0.18 1.84
CA ARG A 944 -40.08 -0.05 2.11
C ARG A 944 -39.30 -0.09 0.80
N VAL A 945 -38.17 0.60 0.78
CA VAL A 945 -37.33 0.75 -0.41
C VAL A 945 -35.90 1.11 -0.02
N MET A 946 -34.92 0.52 -0.70
CA MET A 946 -33.51 0.78 -0.43
C MET A 946 -33.13 2.23 -0.74
N GLN A 947 -33.69 2.80 -1.80
CA GLN A 947 -33.38 4.16 -2.21
C GLN A 947 -34.62 4.95 -2.61
N MET A 948 -34.76 6.13 -2.00
CA MET A 948 -35.67 7.18 -2.42
C MET A 948 -34.92 8.50 -2.54
N ARG A 949 -35.31 9.30 -3.52
CA ARG A 949 -34.77 10.61 -3.84
C ARG A 949 -35.90 11.62 -3.78
N ILE A 950 -35.77 12.64 -2.94
CA ILE A 950 -36.70 13.78 -2.86
C ILE A 950 -35.93 15.02 -3.29
N ALA A 951 -36.23 15.55 -4.47
CA ALA A 951 -35.73 16.84 -4.93
C ALA A 951 -36.75 17.93 -4.63
N TYR A 952 -36.25 19.12 -4.28
CA TYR A 952 -37.09 20.27 -4.00
C TYR A 952 -36.46 21.55 -4.55
N ASN A 953 -37.32 22.50 -4.90
CA ASN A 953 -36.96 23.85 -5.33
C ASN A 953 -37.95 24.82 -4.67
N LEU A 954 -37.58 25.33 -3.49
CA LEU A 954 -38.45 26.10 -2.62
C LEU A 954 -37.83 27.46 -2.35
N ASP A 955 -38.62 28.40 -1.85
CA ASP A 955 -38.10 29.61 -1.24
C ASP A 955 -38.25 29.56 0.28
N ALA A 956 -37.26 30.10 0.99
CA ALA A 956 -37.41 30.41 2.41
C ALA A 956 -38.26 31.68 2.58
N ALA A 957 -38.84 31.86 3.76
CA ALA A 957 -39.65 33.05 4.07
C ALA A 957 -38.84 34.36 4.00
N ASP A 958 -37.50 34.28 4.05
CA ASP A 958 -36.59 35.41 3.86
C ASP A 958 -36.26 35.69 2.37
N GLY A 959 -36.88 34.96 1.44
CA GLY A 959 -36.66 35.07 -0.01
C GLY A 959 -35.44 34.29 -0.53
N SER A 960 -34.74 33.53 0.32
CA SER A 960 -33.60 32.72 -0.12
C SER A 960 -34.02 31.46 -0.86
N LEU A 961 -33.45 31.23 -2.04
CA LEU A 961 -33.69 30.00 -2.81
C LEU A 961 -33.11 28.76 -2.11
N MET A 962 -33.95 27.75 -1.92
CA MET A 962 -33.64 26.45 -1.35
C MET A 962 -33.80 25.34 -2.38
N LYS A 963 -32.69 24.94 -3.02
CA LYS A 963 -32.67 23.84 -4.01
C LYS A 963 -31.69 22.75 -3.60
N ASN A 964 -32.20 21.56 -3.32
CA ASN A 964 -31.35 20.40 -2.98
C ASN A 964 -32.08 19.07 -3.21
N VAL A 965 -31.40 17.99 -2.85
CA VAL A 965 -31.92 16.62 -2.94
C VAL A 965 -31.64 15.88 -1.64
N VAL A 966 -32.66 15.23 -1.09
CA VAL A 966 -32.55 14.28 0.02
C VAL A 966 -32.52 12.87 -0.58
N TYR A 967 -31.50 12.09 -0.21
CA TYR A 967 -31.40 10.67 -0.55
C TYR A 967 -31.62 9.85 0.73
N LEU A 968 -32.61 8.98 0.74
CA LEU A 968 -33.02 8.25 1.94
C LEU A 968 -33.36 6.79 1.67
N THR A 969 -33.52 6.03 2.75
CA THR A 969 -33.96 4.63 2.77
C THR A 969 -35.18 4.49 3.66
N VAL A 970 -36.11 3.61 3.27
CA VAL A 970 -37.33 3.31 4.04
C VAL A 970 -37.25 1.87 4.52
N ASN A 971 -36.86 1.67 5.78
CA ASN A 971 -36.76 0.36 6.44
C ASN A 971 -38.06 -0.01 7.17
N PHE A 972 -38.82 0.99 7.62
CA PHE A 972 -40.12 0.88 8.28
C PHE A 972 -40.97 2.13 8.03
N LEU A 973 -42.24 2.07 8.42
CA LEU A 973 -43.21 3.15 8.22
C LEU A 973 -43.94 3.42 9.54
N HIS A 974 -43.88 4.66 10.02
CA HIS A 974 -44.70 5.09 11.15
C HIS A 974 -46.19 5.04 10.80
N PRO A 975 -47.10 4.94 11.78
CA PRO A 975 -48.54 5.10 11.55
C PRO A 975 -48.85 6.35 10.73
N PRO A 976 -49.98 6.40 9.99
CA PRO A 976 -50.34 7.56 9.18
C PRO A 976 -50.27 8.84 10.00
N GLN A 977 -49.86 9.95 9.39
CA GLN A 977 -49.79 11.20 10.14
C GLN A 977 -51.20 11.57 10.62
N ALA A 978 -51.38 11.67 11.95
CA ALA A 978 -52.67 12.03 12.54
C ALA A 978 -53.17 13.34 11.92
N GLY A 979 -54.36 13.29 11.29
CA GLY A 979 -54.98 14.43 10.65
C GLY A 979 -55.09 15.59 11.63
N LYS A 980 -54.47 16.72 11.31
CA LYS A 980 -54.76 18.00 11.93
C LYS A 980 -55.55 18.85 10.96
#